data_AF-A0A1X0T009-F1
#
_entry.id   AF-A0A1X0T009-F1
#
_cell.length_a   1.000
_cell.length_b   1.000
_cell.length_c   1.000
_cell.angle_alpha   90.00
_cell.angle_beta   90.00
_cell.angle_gamma   90.00
#
_symmetry.space_group_name_H-M   'P 1'
#
loop_
_entity.id
_entity.type
_entity.pdbx_description
1 polymer ?
#
loop_
_entity_poly.entity_id
_entity_poly.type
_entity_poly.pdbx_seq_one_letter_code
_entity_poly.pdbx_strand_id
1 'polypeptide(L)'
;MTEYLYPALFALVVWWASTVAIIYLDGLPRWTFKYSMIGATVIFAISLIGLQTSAQDASITGAYLAFTFGLLAWGWQEMSFYMGYVTGPRKQPCPENCKGFGHFVHAVQTSLYHELAIIAAAGLVVWLTWGAPNQIGMWTFMVLWWMHQSAKLNVFFGVRNLNEEFLPEHLEFLKGFLNKRSMNMLFPFSVTISTVITALLVVAAMAEGASAFEKAGYTFLAVLMALAILEHWMLVLPMPSGAIWSPALKSRGTSQPFEAEIVVGFLGAGKTTTLRHMLSEADPNVKTVVLVNDFGELGIDGSLLEGQGADVVELSNGCICCSLRKDLSAQLREVVAKIRPQRVLIEPSGVADVASLLRVLHEPEIAGLTKALRLYTVIDAGAFLRDFARMPEYFRIQAKLAPVFILNKTDLVSPGELETVRETLVALNPAATILTARYGIVDGTLDPALALSHWQSETRDMMHDELAQERTHRAEAARPQAPHGQAGHPAAAHAAHGGQTSATAAHAGHHHDHGAHAHGPASRDHGAHSDHGHGAHGEGGHHAHTAHAHHDHAHDRHDDHAHHDHDDHAHHDDHAHHHHDAPGLGLSSWSRRLSGRVDADALRAVLAEVVAGKAGGIDRMKGIVETKSGWLRFDVAGGRASMAAHVPKPGETARALAIGADPSAAWLDRVFAMLTGETVAATPISPTEAPVSVHGPAANILPAE
;
A
#
# COMPACT_ATOMS: atom_id res chain seq x y z
N MET A 1 29.12 30.68 -29.39
CA MET A 1 28.31 29.47 -29.10
C MET A 1 29.15 28.32 -28.58
N THR A 2 30.09 27.77 -29.37
CA THR A 2 31.03 26.71 -28.95
C THR A 2 31.76 27.02 -27.63
N GLU A 3 32.22 28.26 -27.46
CA GLU A 3 32.85 28.79 -26.22
C GLU A 3 32.04 28.58 -24.94
N TYR A 4 30.71 28.45 -25.03
CA TYR A 4 29.80 28.23 -23.90
C TYR A 4 29.27 26.79 -23.87
N LEU A 5 28.98 26.22 -25.05
CA LEU A 5 28.38 24.89 -25.18
C LEU A 5 29.31 23.78 -24.67
N TYR A 6 30.61 23.83 -24.99
CA TYR A 6 31.54 22.78 -24.56
C TYR A 6 31.82 22.80 -23.04
N PRO A 7 32.04 23.95 -22.38
CA PRO A 7 32.12 24.01 -20.92
C PRO A 7 30.83 23.55 -20.23
N ALA A 8 29.66 23.95 -20.74
CA ALA A 8 28.37 23.54 -20.17
C ALA A 8 28.12 22.03 -20.26
N LEU A 9 28.38 21.42 -21.42
CA LEU A 9 28.26 19.97 -21.60
C LEU A 9 29.30 19.20 -20.75
N PHE A 10 30.53 19.70 -20.65
CA PHE A 10 31.56 19.09 -19.82
C PHE A 10 31.18 19.15 -18.33
N ALA A 11 30.70 20.31 -17.84
CA ALA A 11 30.21 20.47 -16.47
C ALA A 11 29.12 19.45 -16.14
N LEU A 12 28.10 19.34 -17.00
CA LEU A 12 26.98 18.42 -16.84
C LEU A 12 27.44 16.95 -16.82
N VAL A 13 28.28 16.56 -17.78
CA VAL A 13 28.78 15.17 -17.91
C VAL A 13 29.66 14.77 -16.74
N VAL A 14 30.61 15.62 -16.32
CA VAL A 14 31.52 15.28 -15.22
C VAL A 14 30.80 15.32 -13.86
N TRP A 15 29.89 16.29 -13.63
CA TRP A 15 29.02 16.28 -12.46
C TRP A 15 28.21 14.98 -12.38
N TRP A 16 27.47 14.64 -13.44
CA TRP A 16 26.66 13.41 -13.50
C TRP A 16 27.50 12.15 -13.29
N ALA A 17 28.63 12.02 -13.98
CA ALA A 17 29.52 10.87 -13.86
C ALA A 17 30.11 10.74 -12.44
N SER A 18 30.47 11.87 -11.79
CA SER A 18 30.97 11.87 -10.41
C SER A 18 29.89 11.45 -9.41
N THR A 19 28.66 11.95 -9.54
CA THR A 19 27.52 11.57 -8.69
C THR A 19 27.19 10.08 -8.83
N VAL A 20 27.14 9.57 -10.07
CA VAL A 20 26.94 8.13 -10.32
C VAL A 20 28.08 7.29 -9.72
N ALA A 21 29.33 7.72 -9.85
CA ALA A 21 30.48 7.00 -9.30
C ALA A 21 30.48 6.96 -7.77
N ILE A 22 30.12 8.06 -7.10
CA ILE A 22 30.04 8.12 -5.63
C ILE A 22 28.92 7.21 -5.13
N ILE A 23 27.70 7.30 -5.68
CA ILE A 23 26.57 6.43 -5.32
C ILE A 23 26.89 4.95 -5.56
N TYR A 24 27.56 4.63 -6.67
CA TYR A 24 27.98 3.26 -6.99
C TYR A 24 29.01 2.72 -6.00
N LEU A 25 30.05 3.49 -5.69
CA LEU A 25 31.14 3.06 -4.80
C LEU A 25 30.69 2.92 -3.34
N ASP A 26 29.79 3.78 -2.88
CA ASP A 26 29.14 3.68 -1.56
C ASP A 26 28.11 2.55 -1.49
N GLY A 27 27.55 2.13 -2.64
CA GLY A 27 26.70 0.94 -2.70
C GLY A 27 27.42 -0.40 -2.64
N LEU A 28 28.73 -0.44 -2.89
CA LEU A 28 29.50 -1.68 -2.81
C LEU A 28 29.57 -2.22 -1.35
N PRO A 29 29.76 -3.54 -1.15
CA PRO A 29 29.82 -4.12 0.19
C PRO A 29 30.93 -3.50 1.05
N ARG A 30 30.66 -3.18 2.32
CA ARG A 30 31.53 -2.36 3.21
C ARG A 30 33.02 -2.75 3.27
N TRP A 31 33.40 -3.99 2.93
CA TRP A 31 34.82 -4.39 2.83
C TRP A 31 35.58 -3.66 1.71
N THR A 32 34.89 -3.15 0.68
CA THR A 32 35.46 -2.38 -0.42
C THR A 32 35.79 -0.94 -0.02
N PHE A 33 35.05 -0.35 0.93
CA PHE A 33 35.14 1.08 1.29
C PHE A 33 36.57 1.53 1.61
N LYS A 34 37.37 0.68 2.25
CA LYS A 34 38.79 0.96 2.53
C LYS A 34 39.62 1.17 1.25
N TYR A 35 39.35 0.39 0.20
CA TYR A 35 40.03 0.54 -1.10
C TYR A 35 39.49 1.77 -1.85
N SER A 36 38.17 1.98 -1.83
CA SER A 36 37.53 3.17 -2.39
C SER A 36 38.07 4.46 -1.78
N MET A 37 38.22 4.52 -0.44
CA MET A 37 38.78 5.67 0.25
C MET A 37 40.29 5.85 0.05
N ILE A 38 41.08 4.76 -0.09
CA ILE A 38 42.48 4.87 -0.49
C ILE A 38 42.58 5.50 -1.90
N GLY A 39 41.80 5.00 -2.86
CA GLY A 39 41.73 5.55 -4.22
C GLY A 39 41.31 7.02 -4.23
N ALA A 40 40.23 7.35 -3.52
CA ALA A 40 39.74 8.72 -3.37
C ALA A 40 40.80 9.64 -2.74
N THR A 41 41.55 9.19 -1.74
CA THR A 41 42.58 10.00 -1.06
C THR A 41 43.80 10.25 -1.96
N VAL A 42 44.17 9.29 -2.81
CA VAL A 42 45.18 9.51 -3.86
C VAL A 42 44.68 10.52 -4.89
N ILE A 43 43.42 10.41 -5.33
CA ILE A 43 42.78 11.38 -6.24
C ILE A 43 42.71 12.77 -5.61
N PHE A 44 42.42 12.87 -4.30
CA PHE A 44 42.41 14.13 -3.55
C PHE A 44 43.79 14.79 -3.54
N ALA A 45 44.85 14.04 -3.21
CA ALA A 45 46.22 14.54 -3.27
C ALA A 45 46.62 15.02 -4.67
N ILE A 46 46.25 14.27 -5.71
CA ILE A 46 46.45 14.68 -7.12
C ILE A 46 45.66 15.95 -7.43
N SER A 47 44.43 16.09 -6.93
CA SER A 47 43.59 17.27 -7.17
C SER A 47 44.14 18.54 -6.54
N LEU A 48 44.80 18.47 -5.37
CA LEU A 48 45.45 19.62 -4.74
C LEU A 48 46.66 20.10 -5.57
N ILE A 49 47.48 19.17 -6.07
CA ILE A 49 48.60 19.47 -6.98
C ILE A 49 48.06 20.04 -8.31
N GLY A 50 46.96 19.47 -8.81
CA GLY A 50 46.26 19.92 -10.01
C GLY A 50 45.69 21.33 -9.88
N LEU A 51 45.10 21.67 -8.73
CA LEU A 51 44.64 23.03 -8.41
C LEU A 51 45.82 24.00 -8.36
N GLN A 52 46.89 23.68 -7.63
CA GLN A 52 48.07 24.56 -7.52
C GLN A 52 48.74 24.84 -8.88
N THR A 53 48.81 23.83 -9.76
CA THR A 53 49.39 23.98 -11.09
C THR A 53 48.47 24.70 -12.08
N SER A 54 47.19 24.36 -12.13
CA SER A 54 46.21 25.03 -13.00
C SER A 54 45.90 26.47 -12.57
N ALA A 55 46.08 26.83 -11.30
CA ALA A 55 45.90 28.20 -10.80
C ALA A 55 46.78 29.24 -11.51
N GLN A 56 47.95 28.84 -12.02
CA GLN A 56 48.86 29.69 -12.80
C GLN A 56 48.59 29.66 -14.31
N ASP A 57 47.69 28.79 -14.78
CA ASP A 57 47.31 28.66 -16.19
C ASP A 57 45.97 29.35 -16.45
N ALA A 58 46.03 30.54 -17.06
CA ALA A 58 44.88 31.31 -17.55
C ALA A 58 44.48 30.97 -18.99
N SER A 59 44.81 29.78 -19.49
CA SER A 59 44.31 29.24 -20.76
C SER A 59 42.97 28.53 -20.60
N ILE A 60 42.28 28.28 -21.73
CA ILE A 60 41.05 27.47 -21.74
C ILE A 60 41.29 26.09 -21.10
N THR A 61 42.44 25.47 -21.36
CA THR A 61 42.84 24.19 -20.74
C THR A 61 42.93 24.33 -19.22
N GLY A 62 43.52 25.42 -18.73
CA GLY A 62 43.59 25.77 -17.32
C GLY A 62 42.21 25.88 -16.65
N ALA A 63 41.21 26.45 -17.31
CA ALA A 63 39.83 26.48 -16.78
C ALA A 63 39.24 25.07 -16.63
N TYR A 64 39.37 24.22 -17.64
CA TYR A 64 38.87 22.83 -17.60
C TYR A 64 39.57 22.01 -16.51
N LEU A 65 40.90 22.13 -16.40
CA LEU A 65 41.69 21.46 -15.35
C LEU A 65 41.30 21.96 -13.96
N ALA A 66 41.25 23.27 -13.73
CA ALA A 66 40.93 23.86 -12.44
C ALA A 66 39.51 23.47 -11.98
N PHE A 67 38.51 23.53 -12.87
CA PHE A 67 37.15 23.03 -12.60
C PHE A 67 37.16 21.54 -12.23
N THR A 68 37.82 20.70 -13.03
CA THR A 68 37.89 19.25 -12.79
C THR A 68 38.54 18.93 -11.45
N PHE A 69 39.67 19.56 -11.12
CA PHE A 69 40.34 19.33 -9.85
C PHE A 69 39.58 19.91 -8.65
N GLY A 70 38.86 21.04 -8.80
CA GLY A 70 37.96 21.55 -7.77
C GLY A 70 36.81 20.58 -7.43
N LEU A 71 36.23 19.96 -8.46
CA LEU A 71 35.18 18.94 -8.31
C LEU A 71 35.73 17.62 -7.73
N LEU A 72 36.93 17.19 -8.13
CA LEU A 72 37.59 16.01 -7.54
C LEU A 72 37.98 16.23 -6.06
N ALA A 73 38.41 17.45 -5.71
CA ALA A 73 38.68 17.84 -4.33
C ALA A 73 37.40 17.81 -3.46
N TRP A 74 36.25 18.17 -4.04
CA TRP A 74 34.95 18.03 -3.39
C TRP A 74 34.49 16.57 -3.27
N GLY A 75 34.66 15.75 -4.31
CA GLY A 75 34.24 14.35 -4.32
C GLY A 75 34.83 13.50 -3.20
N TRP A 76 36.05 13.82 -2.74
CA TRP A 76 36.63 13.18 -1.55
C TRP A 76 35.85 13.49 -0.26
N GLN A 77 35.33 14.72 -0.10
CA GLN A 77 34.53 15.11 1.06
C GLN A 77 33.27 14.25 1.12
N GLU A 78 32.48 14.23 0.05
CA GLU A 78 31.25 13.44 -0.06
C GLU A 78 31.52 11.95 0.21
N MET A 79 32.52 11.35 -0.46
CA MET A 79 32.89 9.95 -0.21
C MET A 79 33.30 9.68 1.25
N SER A 80 34.06 10.59 1.86
CA SER A 80 34.51 10.45 3.26
C SER A 80 33.36 10.46 4.26
N PHE A 81 32.28 11.20 3.95
CA PHE A 81 31.06 11.25 4.74
C PHE A 81 30.19 10.02 4.52
N TYR A 82 29.80 9.73 3.26
CA TYR A 82 28.92 8.60 2.94
C TYR A 82 29.51 7.27 3.40
N MET A 83 30.80 7.01 3.18
CA MET A 83 31.48 5.78 3.67
C MET A 83 31.76 5.77 5.18
N GLY A 84 31.34 6.81 5.92
CA GLY A 84 31.34 6.84 7.40
C GLY A 84 32.67 7.19 8.07
N TYR A 85 33.72 7.50 7.30
CA TYR A 85 35.07 7.78 7.79
C TYR A 85 35.17 9.13 8.49
N VAL A 86 34.67 10.19 7.85
CA VAL A 86 34.70 11.57 8.36
C VAL A 86 33.26 12.05 8.52
N THR A 87 32.75 11.90 9.74
CA THR A 87 31.34 12.16 10.08
C THR A 87 31.25 13.11 11.28
N GLY A 88 31.03 12.60 12.48
CA GLY A 88 30.95 13.40 13.70
C GLY A 88 31.01 12.56 14.97
N PRO A 89 31.11 13.21 16.15
CA PRO A 89 31.13 12.53 17.44
C PRO A 89 29.83 11.76 17.74
N ARG A 90 28.68 12.15 17.20
CA ARG A 90 27.39 11.48 17.45
C ARG A 90 27.07 10.48 16.33
N LYS A 91 27.01 9.19 16.68
CA LYS A 91 26.56 8.08 15.83
C LYS A 91 25.30 7.38 16.39
N GLN A 92 24.43 8.18 17.04
CA GLN A 92 23.21 7.74 17.72
C GLN A 92 22.06 8.68 17.32
N PRO A 93 20.81 8.20 17.21
CA PRO A 93 19.64 9.03 16.89
C PRO A 93 19.39 10.12 17.95
N CYS A 94 18.45 11.04 17.66
CA CYS A 94 17.93 11.97 18.66
C CYS A 94 17.37 11.18 19.87
N PRO A 95 17.61 11.60 21.12
CA PRO A 95 16.92 11.04 22.28
C PRO A 95 15.41 11.34 22.24
N GLU A 96 14.64 10.69 23.11
CA GLU A 96 13.25 11.10 23.34
C GLU A 96 13.19 12.56 23.81
N ASN A 97 12.17 13.30 23.35
CA ASN A 97 11.99 14.74 23.57
C ASN A 97 13.11 15.68 23.04
N CYS A 98 14.02 15.18 22.19
CA CYS A 98 14.99 15.97 21.42
C CYS A 98 14.28 17.06 20.57
N LYS A 99 14.34 18.32 21.02
CA LYS A 99 13.63 19.47 20.41
C LYS A 99 14.48 20.75 20.49
N GLY A 100 14.10 21.77 19.69
CA GLY A 100 14.68 23.11 19.76
C GLY A 100 16.20 23.16 19.55
N PHE A 101 16.91 23.94 20.37
CA PHE A 101 18.36 24.10 20.24
C PHE A 101 19.13 22.79 20.56
N GLY A 102 18.61 21.92 21.43
CA GLY A 102 19.22 20.61 21.69
C GLY A 102 19.21 19.70 20.44
N HIS A 103 18.10 19.71 19.69
CA HIS A 103 17.99 19.04 18.39
C HIS A 103 19.03 19.55 17.39
N PHE A 104 19.19 20.88 17.29
CA PHE A 104 20.19 21.51 16.42
C PHE A 104 21.63 21.13 16.81
N VAL A 105 22.01 21.22 18.09
CA VAL A 105 23.35 20.85 18.55
C VAL A 105 23.64 19.37 18.29
N HIS A 106 22.68 18.47 18.54
CA HIS A 106 22.87 17.05 18.24
C HIS A 106 22.93 16.75 16.74
N ALA A 107 22.20 17.48 15.89
CA ALA A 107 22.30 17.36 14.44
C ALA A 107 23.64 17.89 13.90
N VAL A 108 24.21 18.94 14.47
CA VAL A 108 25.59 19.37 14.16
C VAL A 108 26.60 18.31 14.61
N GLN A 109 26.40 17.68 15.78
CA GLN A 109 27.28 16.62 16.28
C GLN A 109 27.32 15.34 15.42
N THR A 110 26.39 15.11 14.49
CA THR A 110 26.47 13.96 13.56
C THR A 110 27.49 14.16 12.44
N SER A 111 27.85 15.42 12.15
CA SER A 111 28.60 15.84 10.96
C SER A 111 29.72 16.83 11.25
N LEU A 112 29.99 17.16 12.51
CA LEU A 112 30.98 18.16 12.93
C LEU A 112 32.40 17.91 12.40
N TYR A 113 32.85 16.65 12.31
CA TYR A 113 34.19 16.36 11.81
C TYR A 113 34.27 16.52 10.28
N HIS A 114 33.17 16.26 9.58
CA HIS A 114 33.03 16.52 8.15
C HIS A 114 33.07 18.02 7.84
N GLU A 115 32.34 18.84 8.60
CA GLU A 115 32.40 20.31 8.47
C GLU A 115 33.80 20.86 8.70
N LEU A 116 34.51 20.38 9.73
CA LEU A 116 35.89 20.78 10.00
C LEU A 116 36.85 20.34 8.88
N ALA A 117 36.62 19.17 8.26
CA ALA A 117 37.40 18.70 7.11
C ALA A 117 37.13 19.53 5.85
N ILE A 118 35.88 19.91 5.58
CA ILE A 118 35.53 20.81 4.47
C ILE A 118 36.16 22.20 4.69
N ILE A 119 36.07 22.77 5.91
CA ILE A 119 36.67 24.08 6.22
C ILE A 119 38.20 24.04 6.09
N ALA A 120 38.85 22.96 6.53
CA ALA A 120 40.29 22.77 6.35
C ALA A 120 40.69 22.64 4.87
N ALA A 121 39.91 21.89 4.08
CA ALA A 121 40.13 21.78 2.63
C ALA A 121 39.85 23.08 1.89
N ALA A 122 38.80 23.83 2.25
CA ALA A 122 38.51 25.16 1.73
C ALA A 122 39.68 26.12 1.97
N GLY A 123 40.20 26.18 3.20
CA GLY A 123 41.37 26.99 3.54
C GLY A 123 42.63 26.58 2.77
N LEU A 124 42.84 25.27 2.57
CA LEU A 124 43.96 24.74 1.78
C LEU A 124 43.84 25.09 0.29
N VAL A 125 42.66 24.93 -0.31
CA VAL A 125 42.40 25.29 -1.72
C VAL A 125 42.60 26.79 -1.92
N VAL A 126 42.03 27.63 -1.04
CA VAL A 126 42.20 29.09 -1.07
C VAL A 126 43.66 29.50 -0.92
N TRP A 127 44.44 28.83 -0.07
CA TRP A 127 45.88 29.08 0.09
C TRP A 127 46.68 28.68 -1.16
N LEU A 128 46.42 27.51 -1.75
CA LEU A 128 47.11 27.01 -2.95
C LEU A 128 46.83 27.87 -4.20
N THR A 129 45.69 28.57 -4.25
CA THR A 129 45.27 29.40 -5.39
C THR A 129 45.38 30.91 -5.12
N TRP A 130 45.84 31.35 -3.94
CA TRP A 130 45.74 32.75 -3.52
C TRP A 130 46.47 33.72 -4.46
N GLY A 131 45.75 34.72 -4.99
CA GLY A 131 46.31 35.74 -5.88
C GLY A 131 46.76 35.23 -7.27
N ALA A 132 46.51 33.97 -7.59
CA ALA A 132 46.83 33.37 -8.88
C ALA A 132 45.83 33.82 -9.98
N PRO A 133 46.22 33.83 -11.27
CA PRO A 133 45.37 34.34 -12.35
C PRO A 133 44.14 33.45 -12.65
N ASN A 134 44.18 32.15 -12.34
CA ASN A 134 43.05 31.24 -12.50
C ASN A 134 42.45 30.85 -11.14
N GLN A 135 41.25 31.39 -10.86
CA GLN A 135 40.48 31.14 -9.64
C GLN A 135 39.34 30.13 -9.82
N ILE A 136 39.19 29.51 -11.00
CA ILE A 136 38.00 28.71 -11.34
C ILE A 136 37.87 27.47 -10.44
N GLY A 137 38.98 26.80 -10.12
CA GLY A 137 38.95 25.64 -9.22
C GLY A 137 38.62 25.97 -7.77
N MET A 138 39.07 27.14 -7.29
CA MET A 138 38.71 27.65 -5.96
C MET A 138 37.23 27.98 -5.88
N TRP A 139 36.71 28.74 -6.85
CA TRP A 139 35.27 29.04 -6.92
C TRP A 139 34.40 27.80 -7.16
N THR A 140 34.89 26.78 -7.88
CA THR A 140 34.19 25.49 -8.04
C THR A 140 33.98 24.83 -6.68
N PHE A 141 35.02 24.77 -5.85
CA PHE A 141 34.93 24.24 -4.48
C PHE A 141 34.02 25.11 -3.59
N MET A 142 34.13 26.45 -3.67
CA MET A 142 33.29 27.36 -2.88
C MET A 142 31.80 27.27 -3.23
N VAL A 143 31.45 27.11 -4.51
CA VAL A 143 30.05 26.92 -4.96
C VAL A 143 29.47 25.61 -4.41
N LEU A 144 30.25 24.52 -4.49
CA LEU A 144 29.84 23.23 -3.92
C LEU A 144 29.66 23.31 -2.41
N TRP A 145 30.61 23.91 -1.69
CA TRP A 145 30.51 24.10 -0.24
C TRP A 145 29.28 24.93 0.16
N TRP A 146 29.09 26.10 -0.45
CA TRP A 146 27.96 26.98 -0.18
C TRP A 146 26.62 26.28 -0.42
N MET A 147 26.48 25.57 -1.55
CA MET A 147 25.23 24.90 -1.90
C MET A 147 24.98 23.63 -1.07
N HIS A 148 26.03 22.89 -0.66
CA HIS A 148 25.89 21.79 0.30
C HIS A 148 25.39 22.31 1.66
N GLN A 149 25.95 23.41 2.18
CA GLN A 149 25.44 24.02 3.43
C GLN A 149 23.98 24.48 3.30
N SER A 150 23.63 25.10 2.17
CA SER A 150 22.25 25.50 1.86
C SER A 150 21.29 24.31 1.80
N ALA A 151 21.67 23.22 1.13
CA ALA A 151 20.87 22.00 1.05
C ALA A 151 20.69 21.37 2.44
N LYS A 152 21.78 21.21 3.19
CA LYS A 152 21.80 20.64 4.54
C LYS A 152 20.92 21.42 5.52
N LEU A 153 20.98 22.75 5.51
CA LEU A 153 20.12 23.60 6.34
C LEU A 153 18.65 23.52 5.91
N ASN A 154 18.37 23.48 4.60
CA ASN A 154 17.02 23.28 4.08
C ASN A 154 16.43 21.94 4.55
N VAL A 155 17.18 20.83 4.42
CA VAL A 155 16.77 19.49 4.87
C VAL A 155 16.54 19.43 6.39
N PHE A 156 17.35 20.16 7.18
CA PHE A 156 17.19 20.27 8.63
C PHE A 156 15.94 21.07 9.05
N PHE A 157 15.70 22.26 8.46
CA PHE A 157 14.50 23.06 8.77
C PHE A 157 13.21 22.47 8.18
N GLY A 158 13.36 21.76 7.07
CA GLY A 158 12.44 20.76 6.54
C GLY A 158 12.07 20.96 5.08
N VAL A 159 12.02 19.86 4.34
CA VAL A 159 11.62 19.80 2.93
C VAL A 159 10.77 18.55 2.66
N ARG A 160 10.23 18.43 1.44
CA ARG A 160 9.30 17.37 1.04
C ARG A 160 10.01 16.04 0.83
N ASN A 161 11.12 16.10 0.10
CA ASN A 161 11.92 14.95 -0.29
C ASN A 161 13.22 14.99 0.49
N LEU A 162 13.32 14.17 1.53
CA LEU A 162 14.49 14.09 2.41
C LEU A 162 15.63 13.24 1.82
N ASN A 163 15.46 12.69 0.60
CA ASN A 163 16.43 11.83 -0.08
C ASN A 163 16.95 10.67 0.79
N GLU A 164 16.10 10.13 1.68
CA GLU A 164 16.44 9.07 2.65
C GLU A 164 16.96 7.78 2.01
N GLU A 165 16.57 7.52 0.76
CA GLU A 165 17.06 6.41 -0.08
C GLU A 165 18.55 6.53 -0.44
N PHE A 166 19.12 7.74 -0.37
CA PHE A 166 20.54 8.02 -0.57
C PHE A 166 21.37 7.88 0.71
N LEU A 167 20.76 7.70 1.89
CA LEU A 167 21.51 7.41 3.12
C LEU A 167 21.92 5.92 3.19
N PRO A 168 23.22 5.58 3.34
CA PRO A 168 23.64 4.22 3.60
C PRO A 168 23.34 3.80 5.05
N GLU A 169 23.26 2.48 5.29
CA GLU A 169 22.83 1.85 6.55
C GLU A 169 23.47 2.44 7.82
N HIS A 170 24.79 2.61 7.82
CA HIS A 170 25.53 3.11 8.99
C HIS A 170 25.32 4.60 9.25
N LEU A 171 24.57 5.30 8.40
CA LEU A 171 24.12 6.68 8.56
C LEU A 171 22.59 6.79 8.78
N GLU A 172 21.83 5.70 8.90
CA GLU A 172 20.37 5.78 9.10
C GLU A 172 19.96 6.52 10.38
N PHE A 173 20.86 6.59 11.39
CA PHE A 173 20.64 7.42 12.59
C PHE A 173 20.47 8.92 12.28
N LEU A 174 20.89 9.39 11.09
CA LEU A 174 20.65 10.74 10.61
C LEU A 174 19.16 11.02 10.39
N LYS A 175 18.34 10.01 10.04
CA LYS A 175 16.90 10.16 9.76
C LYS A 175 16.16 10.82 10.93
N GLY A 176 16.54 10.48 12.17
CA GLY A 176 15.99 11.06 13.40
C GLY A 176 16.35 12.54 13.66
N PHE A 177 17.15 13.18 12.80
CA PHE A 177 17.46 14.61 12.85
C PHE A 177 16.80 15.42 11.72
N LEU A 178 16.24 14.76 10.71
CA LEU A 178 15.63 15.39 9.53
C LEU A 178 14.16 15.77 9.81
N ASN A 179 13.60 16.69 9.02
CA ASN A 179 12.26 17.23 9.26
C ASN A 179 11.41 17.24 7.97
N LYS A 180 10.32 16.48 7.92
CA LYS A 180 9.50 16.38 6.70
C LYS A 180 8.43 17.46 6.67
N ARG A 181 8.51 18.37 5.68
CA ARG A 181 7.60 19.52 5.51
C ARG A 181 7.31 19.75 4.04
N SER A 182 6.32 20.57 3.69
CA SER A 182 6.13 20.98 2.29
C SER A 182 7.30 21.84 1.79
N MET A 183 7.69 22.84 2.58
CA MET A 183 8.77 23.78 2.33
C MET A 183 9.16 24.46 3.67
N ASN A 184 10.30 25.14 3.71
CA ASN A 184 10.71 26.01 4.81
C ASN A 184 11.10 27.41 4.29
N MET A 185 11.22 28.40 5.17
CA MET A 185 11.49 29.79 4.78
C MET A 185 12.90 30.08 4.26
N LEU A 186 13.90 29.21 4.50
CA LEU A 186 15.24 29.39 3.93
C LEU A 186 15.27 29.13 2.42
N PHE A 187 14.45 28.18 1.95
CA PHE A 187 14.37 27.78 0.54
C PHE A 187 14.27 28.97 -0.44
N PRO A 188 13.26 29.87 -0.35
CA PRO A 188 13.15 30.99 -1.29
C PRO A 188 14.37 31.93 -1.23
N PHE A 189 14.94 32.20 -0.06
CA PHE A 189 16.15 33.03 0.05
C PHE A 189 17.35 32.35 -0.62
N SER A 190 17.59 31.06 -0.34
CA SER A 190 18.69 30.31 -0.94
C SER A 190 18.59 30.24 -2.48
N VAL A 191 17.41 29.90 -3.01
CA VAL A 191 17.17 29.85 -4.46
C VAL A 191 17.27 31.22 -5.09
N THR A 192 16.74 32.29 -4.48
CA THR A 192 16.84 33.65 -5.04
C THR A 192 18.29 34.14 -5.07
N ILE A 193 19.06 33.98 -3.98
CA ILE A 193 20.46 34.40 -3.91
C ILE A 193 21.29 33.64 -4.96
N SER A 194 21.17 32.31 -5.02
CA SER A 194 21.90 31.51 -6.00
C SER A 194 21.47 31.81 -7.44
N THR A 195 20.19 32.11 -7.69
CA THR A 195 19.71 32.53 -9.03
C THR A 195 20.32 33.87 -9.45
N VAL A 196 20.45 34.83 -8.53
CA VAL A 196 21.13 36.11 -8.79
C VAL A 196 22.62 35.87 -9.06
N ILE A 197 23.30 34.99 -8.31
CA ILE A 197 24.70 34.63 -8.56
C ILE A 197 24.87 33.97 -9.94
N THR A 198 24.00 33.02 -10.31
CA THR A 198 24.00 32.41 -11.66
C THR A 198 23.81 33.46 -12.75
N ALA A 199 22.87 34.40 -12.58
CA ALA A 199 22.65 35.48 -13.54
C ALA A 199 23.87 36.40 -13.69
N LEU A 200 24.53 36.76 -12.58
CA LEU A 200 25.77 37.54 -12.59
C LEU A 200 26.93 36.78 -13.26
N LEU A 201 27.05 35.48 -13.04
CA LEU A 201 28.05 34.64 -13.71
C LEU A 201 27.78 34.51 -15.22
N VAL A 202 26.52 34.40 -15.65
CA VAL A 202 26.15 34.43 -17.08
C VAL A 202 26.45 35.79 -17.71
N VAL A 203 26.15 36.90 -17.02
CA VAL A 203 26.51 38.25 -17.48
C VAL A 203 28.02 38.43 -17.58
N ALA A 204 28.80 37.92 -16.63
CA ALA A 204 30.26 37.92 -16.68
C ALA A 204 30.81 37.05 -17.84
N ALA A 205 30.21 35.89 -18.09
CA ALA A 205 30.53 35.04 -19.25
C ALA A 205 30.20 35.71 -20.59
N MET A 206 29.21 36.60 -20.64
CA MET A 206 28.75 37.30 -21.85
C MET A 206 29.30 38.72 -21.99
N ALA A 207 30.18 39.18 -21.08
CA ALA A 207 30.70 40.54 -21.08
C ALA A 207 31.55 40.84 -22.33
N GLU A 208 31.39 42.04 -22.88
CA GLU A 208 32.21 42.50 -24.00
C GLU A 208 33.69 42.62 -23.58
N GLY A 209 34.58 42.01 -24.36
CA GLY A 209 36.02 41.94 -24.05
C GLY A 209 36.45 40.73 -23.20
N ALA A 210 35.53 39.93 -22.66
CA ALA A 210 35.88 38.73 -21.88
C ALA A 210 36.69 37.72 -22.73
N SER A 211 37.80 37.22 -22.17
CA SER A 211 38.65 36.23 -22.82
C SER A 211 37.97 34.86 -22.93
N ALA A 212 38.42 34.02 -23.86
CA ALA A 212 37.89 32.66 -23.99
C ALA A 212 38.10 31.79 -22.73
N PHE A 213 39.11 32.11 -21.91
CA PHE A 213 39.31 31.53 -20.59
C PHE A 213 38.21 31.94 -19.61
N GLU A 214 37.93 33.24 -19.48
CA GLU A 214 36.88 33.77 -18.61
C GLU A 214 35.49 33.28 -19.01
N LYS A 215 35.17 33.30 -20.31
CA LYS A 215 33.92 32.74 -20.85
C LYS A 215 33.71 31.30 -20.41
N ALA A 216 34.72 30.45 -20.54
CA ALA A 216 34.65 29.05 -20.13
C ALA A 216 34.53 28.92 -18.60
N GLY A 217 35.38 29.65 -17.85
CA GLY A 217 35.40 29.66 -16.39
C GLY A 217 34.08 30.09 -15.75
N TYR A 218 33.51 31.22 -16.18
CA TYR A 218 32.21 31.69 -15.69
C TYR A 218 31.07 30.76 -16.15
N THR A 219 31.15 30.14 -17.33
CA THR A 219 30.18 29.13 -17.76
C THR A 219 30.20 27.88 -16.87
N PHE A 220 31.39 27.38 -16.48
CA PHE A 220 31.52 26.27 -15.53
C PHE A 220 30.80 26.58 -14.21
N LEU A 221 31.09 27.74 -13.62
CA LEU A 221 30.50 28.16 -12.35
C LEU A 221 28.99 28.41 -12.46
N ALA A 222 28.51 29.01 -13.56
CA ALA A 222 27.09 29.25 -13.80
C ALA A 222 26.29 27.94 -13.95
N VAL A 223 26.80 26.97 -14.70
CA VAL A 223 26.14 25.66 -14.89
C VAL A 223 26.16 24.85 -13.60
N LEU A 224 27.26 24.88 -12.84
CA LEU A 224 27.34 24.23 -11.53
C LEU A 224 26.34 24.81 -10.53
N MET A 225 26.22 26.15 -10.46
CA MET A 225 25.23 26.82 -9.62
C MET A 225 23.79 26.52 -10.10
N ALA A 226 23.54 26.46 -11.41
CA ALA A 226 22.24 26.10 -11.96
C ALA A 226 21.82 24.65 -11.62
N LEU A 227 22.76 23.70 -11.65
CA LEU A 227 22.53 22.32 -11.21
C LEU A 227 22.20 22.25 -9.72
N ALA A 228 22.91 23.00 -8.88
CA ALA A 228 22.64 23.07 -7.45
C ALA A 228 21.28 23.75 -7.12
N ILE A 229 20.83 24.71 -7.94
CA ILE A 229 19.48 25.30 -7.86
C ILE A 229 18.42 24.25 -8.24
N LEU A 230 18.66 23.46 -9.30
CA LEU A 230 17.76 22.38 -9.71
C LEU A 230 17.61 21.32 -8.59
N GLU A 231 18.71 20.96 -7.94
CA GLU A 231 18.71 20.06 -6.78
C GLU A 231 17.87 20.63 -5.62
N HIS A 232 17.99 21.92 -5.31
CA HIS A 232 17.13 22.56 -4.30
C HIS A 232 15.65 22.47 -4.68
N TRP A 233 15.28 22.68 -5.94
CA TRP A 233 13.90 22.48 -6.40
C TRP A 233 13.45 21.01 -6.26
N MET A 234 14.34 20.04 -6.48
CA MET A 234 14.06 18.61 -6.27
C MET A 234 13.80 18.24 -4.79
N LEU A 235 14.24 19.05 -3.82
CA LEU A 235 13.90 18.85 -2.40
C LEU A 235 12.43 19.21 -2.08
N VAL A 236 11.83 20.13 -2.84
CA VAL A 236 10.49 20.72 -2.57
C VAL A 236 9.41 20.19 -3.51
N LEU A 237 9.72 20.00 -4.80
CA LEU A 237 8.76 19.55 -5.81
C LEU A 237 8.32 18.08 -5.59
N PRO A 238 7.07 17.71 -5.92
CA PRO A 238 6.54 16.36 -5.71
C PRO A 238 7.03 15.36 -6.78
N MET A 239 8.34 15.21 -6.97
CA MET A 239 8.95 14.29 -7.95
C MET A 239 9.84 13.25 -7.26
N PRO A 240 9.81 11.97 -7.68
CA PRO A 240 10.67 10.92 -7.11
C PRO A 240 12.11 11.06 -7.62
N SER A 241 12.97 11.69 -6.82
CA SER A 241 14.41 11.89 -7.11
C SER A 241 15.14 10.55 -7.37
N GLY A 242 14.91 9.51 -6.56
CA GLY A 242 15.50 8.19 -6.72
C GLY A 242 15.26 7.51 -8.08
N ALA A 243 14.17 7.83 -8.79
CA ALA A 243 13.91 7.25 -10.11
C ALA A 243 15.01 7.61 -11.13
N ILE A 244 15.52 8.85 -11.06
CA ILE A 244 16.59 9.39 -11.91
C ILE A 244 17.91 8.63 -11.68
N TRP A 245 18.18 8.25 -10.44
CA TRP A 245 19.42 7.60 -10.00
C TRP A 245 19.31 6.08 -9.84
N SER A 246 18.16 5.50 -10.21
CA SER A 246 17.84 4.08 -10.05
C SER A 246 18.85 3.10 -10.68
N PRO A 247 19.61 3.40 -11.76
CA PRO A 247 20.68 2.52 -12.22
C PRO A 247 21.88 2.46 -11.25
N ALA A 248 22.20 3.56 -10.57
CA ALA A 248 23.29 3.64 -9.61
C ALA A 248 22.90 3.03 -8.26
N LEU A 249 21.67 3.29 -7.79
CA LEU A 249 21.14 2.76 -6.52
C LEU A 249 21.07 1.22 -6.50
N LYS A 250 20.95 0.54 -7.64
CA LYS A 250 21.04 -0.94 -7.74
C LYS A 250 22.34 -1.54 -7.18
N SER A 251 23.40 -0.75 -7.07
CA SER A 251 24.67 -1.20 -6.45
C SER A 251 24.52 -1.55 -4.97
N ARG A 252 23.62 -0.87 -4.23
CA ARG A 252 23.38 -1.00 -2.77
C ARG A 252 22.78 -2.35 -2.33
N GLY A 253 22.71 -3.30 -3.25
CA GLY A 253 22.13 -4.62 -3.05
C GLY A 253 20.63 -4.66 -3.35
N THR A 254 20.21 -5.75 -4.00
CA THR A 254 18.82 -6.21 -3.91
C THR A 254 18.45 -6.49 -2.46
N SER A 255 17.15 -6.48 -2.16
CA SER A 255 16.59 -6.92 -0.88
C SER A 255 17.24 -8.21 -0.36
N GLN A 256 17.53 -8.24 0.95
CA GLN A 256 18.01 -9.44 1.64
C GLN A 256 16.92 -10.54 1.56
N PRO A 257 17.30 -11.82 1.36
CA PRO A 257 16.35 -12.92 1.49
C PRO A 257 15.84 -13.04 2.93
N PHE A 258 14.52 -13.07 3.11
CA PHE A 258 13.84 -13.10 4.40
C PHE A 258 13.14 -14.44 4.65
N GLU A 259 12.91 -14.77 5.93
CA GLU A 259 12.06 -15.90 6.32
C GLU A 259 10.62 -15.42 6.50
N ALA A 260 9.68 -16.05 5.80
CA ALA A 260 8.26 -15.73 5.84
C ALA A 260 7.51 -16.69 6.77
N GLU A 261 6.70 -16.16 7.69
CA GLU A 261 5.88 -16.94 8.62
C GLU A 261 4.43 -16.45 8.56
N ILE A 262 3.50 -17.33 8.22
CA ILE A 262 2.07 -17.01 8.15
C ILE A 262 1.35 -17.66 9.33
N VAL A 263 0.60 -16.89 10.11
CA VAL A 263 -0.23 -17.38 11.22
C VAL A 263 -1.69 -17.25 10.80
N VAL A 264 -2.31 -18.34 10.37
CA VAL A 264 -3.71 -18.40 9.89
C VAL A 264 -4.63 -19.05 10.93
N GLY A 265 -5.94 -19.01 10.70
CA GLY A 265 -6.93 -19.54 11.64
C GLY A 265 -8.17 -18.66 11.75
N PHE A 266 -9.27 -19.23 12.26
CA PHE A 266 -10.58 -18.58 12.29
C PHE A 266 -10.61 -17.33 13.20
N LEU A 267 -11.68 -16.54 13.11
CA LEU A 267 -11.88 -15.41 14.02
C LEU A 267 -12.02 -15.92 15.47
N GLY A 268 -11.38 -15.23 16.42
CA GLY A 268 -11.41 -15.63 17.84
C GLY A 268 -10.51 -16.83 18.21
N ALA A 269 -9.81 -17.47 17.26
CA ALA A 269 -8.91 -18.60 17.55
C ALA A 269 -7.64 -18.23 18.37
N GLY A 270 -7.31 -16.94 18.46
CA GLY A 270 -6.18 -16.42 19.25
C GLY A 270 -4.89 -16.18 18.45
N LYS A 271 -4.94 -16.14 17.11
CA LYS A 271 -3.81 -15.85 16.21
C LYS A 271 -2.90 -14.72 16.72
N THR A 272 -3.46 -13.53 16.96
CA THR A 272 -2.76 -12.32 17.42
C THR A 272 -2.07 -12.53 18.78
N THR A 273 -2.69 -13.33 19.66
CA THR A 273 -2.11 -13.71 20.95
C THR A 273 -0.92 -14.67 20.76
N THR A 274 -1.06 -15.68 19.90
CA THR A 274 0.05 -16.58 19.52
C THR A 274 1.20 -15.80 18.87
N LEU A 275 0.89 -14.89 17.94
CA LEU A 275 1.87 -14.05 17.25
C LEU A 275 2.62 -13.14 18.23
N ARG A 276 1.92 -12.50 19.16
CA ARG A 276 2.52 -11.72 20.25
C ARG A 276 3.52 -12.54 21.06
N HIS A 277 3.19 -13.80 21.39
CA HIS A 277 4.13 -14.69 22.06
C HIS A 277 5.34 -15.05 21.18
N MET A 278 5.13 -15.35 19.89
CA MET A 278 6.18 -15.60 18.88
C MET A 278 7.09 -14.39 18.56
N LEU A 279 6.72 -13.18 19.00
CA LEU A 279 7.59 -11.99 19.03
C LEU A 279 8.33 -11.87 20.36
N SER A 280 7.65 -12.09 21.49
CA SER A 280 8.27 -11.98 22.83
C SER A 280 9.41 -12.96 23.09
N GLU A 281 9.46 -14.07 22.35
CA GLU A 281 10.54 -15.08 22.38
C GLU A 281 11.54 -14.95 21.21
N ALA A 282 11.38 -13.95 20.33
CA ALA A 282 12.26 -13.76 19.19
C ALA A 282 13.61 -13.13 19.58
N ASP A 283 14.67 -13.42 18.82
CA ASP A 283 15.96 -12.75 18.98
C ASP A 283 15.84 -11.26 18.61
N PRO A 284 16.06 -10.30 19.53
CA PRO A 284 15.95 -8.87 19.27
C PRO A 284 17.02 -8.34 18.29
N ASN A 285 18.00 -9.15 17.90
CA ASN A 285 18.96 -8.83 16.84
C ASN A 285 18.44 -9.18 15.43
N VAL A 286 17.36 -9.96 15.30
CA VAL A 286 16.77 -10.35 14.02
C VAL A 286 15.74 -9.32 13.59
N LYS A 287 16.04 -8.57 12.52
CA LYS A 287 15.14 -7.50 12.04
C LYS A 287 13.82 -8.09 11.54
N THR A 288 12.79 -7.94 12.36
CA THR A 288 11.48 -8.57 12.17
C THR A 288 10.44 -7.53 11.80
N VAL A 289 9.68 -7.80 10.75
CA VAL A 289 8.47 -7.05 10.38
C VAL A 289 7.23 -7.89 10.64
N VAL A 290 6.13 -7.24 11.04
CA VAL A 290 4.82 -7.86 11.17
C VAL A 290 3.84 -7.18 10.22
N LEU A 291 3.17 -7.95 9.36
CA LEU A 291 2.07 -7.51 8.52
C LEU A 291 0.75 -8.00 9.13
N VAL A 292 -0.09 -7.05 9.56
CA VAL A 292 -1.41 -7.35 10.16
C VAL A 292 -2.52 -6.71 9.32
N ASN A 293 -3.56 -7.49 9.02
CA ASN A 293 -4.81 -7.00 8.45
C ASN A 293 -5.89 -6.95 9.56
N ASP A 294 -5.99 -5.83 10.28
CA ASP A 294 -7.13 -5.53 11.17
C ASP A 294 -8.42 -5.33 10.33
N PHE A 295 -9.57 -5.31 11.00
CA PHE A 295 -10.90 -4.98 10.46
C PHE A 295 -11.61 -3.85 11.26
N GLY A 296 -10.85 -2.91 11.84
CA GLY A 296 -11.38 -1.70 12.49
C GLY A 296 -10.61 -0.43 12.16
N GLU A 297 -11.22 0.74 12.37
CA GLU A 297 -10.61 2.07 12.18
C GLU A 297 -9.67 2.48 13.35
N LEU A 298 -9.27 1.53 14.20
CA LEU A 298 -8.57 1.76 15.47
C LEU A 298 -7.27 0.98 15.65
N GLY A 299 -6.84 0.17 14.67
CA GLY A 299 -5.54 -0.53 14.68
C GLY A 299 -5.27 -1.31 15.97
N ILE A 300 -6.28 -1.99 16.51
CA ILE A 300 -6.23 -2.60 17.85
C ILE A 300 -5.20 -3.72 17.86
N ASP A 301 -5.22 -4.58 16.83
CA ASP A 301 -4.26 -5.68 16.70
C ASP A 301 -2.83 -5.19 16.44
N GLY A 302 -2.68 -4.03 15.77
CA GLY A 302 -1.39 -3.34 15.59
C GLY A 302 -0.83 -2.82 16.92
N SER A 303 -1.63 -2.04 17.65
CA SER A 303 -1.26 -1.46 18.95
C SER A 303 -0.91 -2.50 20.03
N LEU A 304 -1.46 -3.71 19.92
CA LEU A 304 -1.18 -4.84 20.81
C LEU A 304 0.23 -5.44 20.59
N LEU A 305 0.87 -5.13 19.46
CA LEU A 305 2.17 -5.66 19.03
C LEU A 305 3.28 -4.58 19.01
N GLU A 306 2.91 -3.30 19.08
CA GLU A 306 3.88 -2.20 19.25
C GLU A 306 4.75 -2.40 20.51
N GLY A 307 6.01 -1.96 20.42
CA GLY A 307 6.99 -2.11 21.51
C GLY A 307 7.58 -3.51 21.68
N GLN A 308 7.15 -4.54 20.93
CA GLN A 308 7.72 -5.91 20.97
C GLN A 308 9.04 -6.07 20.17
N GLY A 309 9.74 -4.97 19.83
CA GLY A 309 11.01 -5.01 19.10
C GLY A 309 10.92 -5.30 17.60
N ALA A 310 9.71 -5.32 17.02
CA ALA A 310 9.47 -5.51 15.58
C ALA A 310 8.90 -4.24 14.92
N ASP A 311 9.22 -4.04 13.63
CA ASP A 311 8.61 -3.02 12.78
C ASP A 311 7.18 -3.49 12.38
N VAL A 312 6.15 -3.05 13.11
CA VAL A 312 4.74 -3.38 12.79
C VAL A 312 4.26 -2.50 11.61
N VAL A 313 3.66 -3.12 10.59
CA VAL A 313 3.10 -2.44 9.42
C VAL A 313 1.66 -2.91 9.20
N GLU A 314 0.72 -2.04 9.57
CA GLU A 314 -0.72 -2.28 9.40
C GLU A 314 -1.18 -2.03 7.95
N LEU A 315 -2.04 -2.91 7.43
CA LEU A 315 -2.50 -2.86 6.04
C LEU A 315 -3.81 -2.07 5.92
N SER A 316 -3.71 -0.74 5.76
CA SER A 316 -4.83 0.21 5.74
C SER A 316 -5.89 0.04 4.62
N ASN A 317 -5.70 -0.89 3.68
CA ASN A 317 -6.65 -1.25 2.63
C ASN A 317 -7.28 -2.62 2.94
N GLY A 318 -8.30 -2.65 3.80
CA GLY A 318 -8.88 -3.90 4.32
C GLY A 318 -9.35 -4.92 3.27
N CYS A 319 -9.32 -6.19 3.68
CA CYS A 319 -9.62 -7.42 2.91
C CYS A 319 -8.48 -7.99 2.04
N ILE A 320 -7.45 -8.58 2.69
CA ILE A 320 -6.70 -9.72 2.13
C ILE A 320 -7.65 -10.77 1.50
N CYS A 321 -8.81 -11.00 2.11
CA CYS A 321 -9.77 -12.06 1.76
C CYS A 321 -10.75 -11.77 0.61
N CYS A 322 -10.88 -10.54 0.08
CA CYS A 322 -11.96 -10.21 -0.88
C CYS A 322 -11.53 -9.53 -2.19
N SER A 323 -10.41 -8.81 -2.21
CA SER A 323 -9.92 -8.14 -3.43
C SER A 323 -8.40 -8.03 -3.52
N LEU A 324 -7.69 -8.25 -2.41
CA LEU A 324 -6.34 -7.76 -2.07
C LEU A 324 -5.13 -8.04 -2.99
N ARG A 325 -5.20 -8.94 -3.98
CA ARG A 325 -4.01 -9.63 -4.53
C ARG A 325 -2.88 -8.72 -5.02
N LYS A 326 -3.18 -7.55 -5.60
CA LYS A 326 -2.14 -6.61 -6.05
C LYS A 326 -1.57 -5.76 -4.91
N ASP A 327 -2.40 -5.34 -3.95
CA ASP A 327 -1.97 -4.43 -2.89
C ASP A 327 -1.07 -5.14 -1.88
N LEU A 328 -1.43 -6.35 -1.41
CA LEU A 328 -0.54 -7.12 -0.51
C LEU A 328 0.82 -7.38 -1.16
N SER A 329 0.80 -7.73 -2.45
CA SER A 329 2.01 -8.00 -3.23
C SER A 329 2.85 -6.73 -3.44
N ALA A 330 2.22 -5.56 -3.62
CA ALA A 330 2.91 -4.27 -3.71
C ALA A 330 3.43 -3.77 -2.34
N GLN A 331 2.64 -3.92 -1.28
CA GLN A 331 3.01 -3.56 0.09
C GLN A 331 4.18 -4.41 0.59
N LEU A 332 4.17 -5.73 0.33
CA LEU A 332 5.29 -6.61 0.66
C LEU A 332 6.56 -6.20 -0.11
N ARG A 333 6.47 -5.83 -1.40
CA ARG A 333 7.61 -5.24 -2.14
C ARG A 333 8.13 -3.96 -1.49
N GLU A 334 7.25 -3.00 -1.15
CA GLU A 334 7.65 -1.74 -0.51
C GLU A 334 8.34 -2.01 0.83
N VAL A 335 7.72 -2.81 1.71
CA VAL A 335 8.25 -3.21 3.01
C VAL A 335 9.61 -3.90 2.88
N VAL A 336 9.75 -4.87 1.98
CA VAL A 336 10.99 -5.62 1.80
C VAL A 336 12.10 -4.75 1.18
N ALA A 337 11.76 -3.80 0.30
CA ALA A 337 12.74 -2.85 -0.24
C ALA A 337 13.18 -1.77 0.77
N LYS A 338 12.24 -1.25 1.56
CA LYS A 338 12.42 -0.12 2.49
C LYS A 338 13.01 -0.54 3.83
N ILE A 339 12.47 -1.60 4.42
CA ILE A 339 12.85 -2.08 5.77
C ILE A 339 13.96 -3.13 5.69
N ARG A 340 14.00 -3.92 4.59
CA ARG A 340 14.92 -5.04 4.36
C ARG A 340 14.99 -6.00 5.57
N PRO A 341 13.84 -6.59 5.96
CA PRO A 341 13.75 -7.48 7.12
C PRO A 341 14.50 -8.81 6.87
N GLN A 342 14.81 -9.50 7.97
CA GLN A 342 15.30 -10.88 7.98
C GLN A 342 14.15 -11.87 8.24
N ARG A 343 13.10 -11.45 8.95
CA ARG A 343 11.89 -12.22 9.26
C ARG A 343 10.64 -11.37 8.98
N VAL A 344 9.62 -11.96 8.34
CA VAL A 344 8.33 -11.33 8.07
C VAL A 344 7.23 -12.24 8.60
N LEU A 345 6.52 -11.80 9.65
CA LEU A 345 5.30 -12.46 10.13
C LEU A 345 4.09 -11.86 9.41
N ILE A 346 3.13 -12.70 9.06
CA ILE A 346 1.89 -12.31 8.35
C ILE A 346 0.70 -12.87 9.12
N GLU A 347 -0.10 -11.99 9.72
CA GLU A 347 -1.44 -12.32 10.22
C GLU A 347 -2.51 -11.79 9.25
N PRO A 348 -3.12 -12.68 8.46
CA PRO A 348 -4.28 -12.33 7.65
C PRO A 348 -5.57 -12.44 8.48
N SER A 349 -6.63 -11.79 8.00
CA SER A 349 -7.93 -11.83 8.64
C SER A 349 -8.53 -13.25 8.72
N GLY A 350 -9.42 -13.49 9.69
CA GLY A 350 -9.89 -14.83 10.07
C GLY A 350 -10.70 -15.63 9.04
N VAL A 351 -10.85 -15.15 7.81
CA VAL A 351 -11.50 -15.85 6.67
C VAL A 351 -10.63 -15.75 5.40
N ALA A 352 -9.32 -15.59 5.55
CA ALA A 352 -8.40 -15.43 4.43
C ALA A 352 -8.11 -16.74 3.68
N ASP A 353 -8.06 -16.64 2.35
CA ASP A 353 -7.59 -17.72 1.47
C ASP A 353 -6.08 -17.90 1.60
N VAL A 354 -5.69 -19.01 2.23
CA VAL A 354 -4.29 -19.45 2.39
C VAL A 354 -3.61 -19.58 1.02
N ALA A 355 -4.29 -20.12 0.00
CA ALA A 355 -3.72 -20.30 -1.33
C ALA A 355 -3.39 -18.95 -2.01
N SER A 356 -4.21 -17.91 -1.84
CA SER A 356 -3.90 -16.57 -2.37
C SER A 356 -2.70 -15.92 -1.69
N LEU A 357 -2.47 -16.15 -0.39
CA LEU A 357 -1.25 -15.68 0.31
C LEU A 357 0.00 -16.39 -0.22
N LEU A 358 -0.07 -17.72 -0.32
CA LEU A 358 1.01 -18.54 -0.86
C LEU A 358 1.35 -18.14 -2.31
N ARG A 359 0.33 -17.88 -3.15
CA ARG A 359 0.50 -17.44 -4.54
C ARG A 359 1.26 -16.09 -4.65
N VAL A 360 1.08 -15.17 -3.70
CA VAL A 360 1.84 -13.89 -3.65
C VAL A 360 3.32 -14.14 -3.30
N LEU A 361 3.61 -14.99 -2.31
CA LEU A 361 5.00 -15.32 -1.94
C LEU A 361 5.75 -16.10 -3.04
N HIS A 362 5.01 -16.80 -3.91
CA HIS A 362 5.56 -17.50 -5.08
C HIS A 362 5.61 -16.63 -6.35
N GLU A 363 5.25 -15.34 -6.32
CA GLU A 363 5.51 -14.43 -7.45
C GLU A 363 7.03 -14.32 -7.70
N PRO A 364 7.54 -14.33 -8.95
CA PRO A 364 8.99 -14.38 -9.21
C PRO A 364 9.84 -13.30 -8.52
N GLU A 365 9.24 -12.12 -8.29
CA GLU A 365 9.88 -10.97 -7.65
C GLU A 365 9.96 -11.08 -6.11
N ILE A 366 9.15 -11.95 -5.49
CA ILE A 366 9.13 -12.24 -4.04
C ILE A 366 9.75 -13.61 -3.74
N ALA A 367 9.56 -14.60 -4.61
CA ALA A 367 10.10 -15.94 -4.46
C ALA A 367 11.63 -15.95 -4.42
N GLY A 368 12.29 -15.12 -5.24
CA GLY A 368 13.75 -14.93 -5.20
C GLY A 368 14.26 -14.25 -3.92
N LEU A 369 13.36 -13.75 -3.07
CA LEU A 369 13.64 -13.10 -1.79
C LEU A 369 13.12 -13.91 -0.59
N THR A 370 12.38 -15.00 -0.80
CA THR A 370 11.80 -15.80 0.28
C THR A 370 12.73 -16.97 0.58
N LYS A 371 13.59 -16.83 1.60
CA LYS A 371 14.59 -17.83 2.02
C LYS A 371 13.94 -19.11 2.54
N ALA A 372 12.87 -18.96 3.31
CA ALA A 372 12.10 -20.04 3.91
C ALA A 372 10.65 -19.57 4.10
N LEU A 373 9.73 -20.52 4.14
CA LEU A 373 8.30 -20.31 4.37
C LEU A 373 7.82 -21.24 5.48
N ARG A 374 7.08 -20.69 6.43
CA ARG A 374 6.40 -21.40 7.52
C ARG A 374 4.92 -21.02 7.53
N LEU A 375 4.05 -21.98 7.85
CA LEU A 375 2.61 -21.79 7.94
C LEU A 375 2.09 -22.47 9.21
N TYR A 376 1.44 -21.70 10.08
CA TYR A 376 0.85 -22.15 11.33
C TYR A 376 -0.65 -21.91 11.31
N THR A 377 -1.45 -22.96 11.52
CA THR A 377 -2.92 -22.88 11.53
C THR A 377 -3.43 -22.97 12.96
N VAL A 378 -3.82 -21.83 13.54
CA VAL A 378 -4.36 -21.72 14.90
C VAL A 378 -5.84 -22.10 14.92
N ILE A 379 -6.19 -23.06 15.78
CA ILE A 379 -7.51 -23.64 15.89
C ILE A 379 -7.97 -23.52 17.35
N ASP A 380 -9.23 -23.11 17.55
CA ASP A 380 -9.87 -23.11 18.86
C ASP A 380 -10.44 -24.51 19.14
N ALA A 381 -9.86 -25.20 20.14
CA ALA A 381 -10.25 -26.57 20.47
C ALA A 381 -11.72 -26.72 20.90
N GLY A 382 -12.29 -25.70 21.57
CA GLY A 382 -13.69 -25.70 22.02
C GLY A 382 -14.69 -25.26 20.94
N ALA A 383 -14.21 -24.73 19.82
CA ALA A 383 -15.03 -24.33 18.69
C ALA A 383 -14.99 -25.35 17.53
N PHE A 384 -13.84 -26.01 17.33
CA PHE A 384 -13.50 -26.72 16.10
C PHE A 384 -14.55 -27.73 15.64
N LEU A 385 -14.99 -28.68 16.46
CA LEU A 385 -15.90 -29.76 16.01
C LEU A 385 -17.24 -29.22 15.50
N ARG A 386 -17.78 -28.18 16.16
CA ARG A 386 -19.04 -27.52 15.78
C ARG A 386 -18.87 -26.74 14.48
N ASP A 387 -17.77 -25.99 14.35
CA ASP A 387 -17.55 -25.12 13.20
C ASP A 387 -17.14 -25.94 11.96
N PHE A 388 -16.40 -27.05 12.16
CA PHE A 388 -16.13 -28.08 11.17
C PHE A 388 -17.40 -28.77 10.67
N ALA A 389 -18.32 -29.13 11.57
CA ALA A 389 -19.62 -29.71 11.18
C ALA A 389 -20.49 -28.76 10.35
N ARG A 390 -20.33 -27.43 10.51
CA ARG A 390 -21.01 -26.42 9.68
C ARG A 390 -20.33 -26.19 8.33
N MET A 391 -19.00 -26.21 8.27
CA MET A 391 -18.23 -25.79 7.09
C MET A 391 -17.14 -26.81 6.69
N PRO A 392 -17.47 -28.10 6.47
CA PRO A 392 -16.48 -29.17 6.37
C PRO A 392 -15.50 -28.97 5.20
N GLU A 393 -15.95 -28.52 4.03
CA GLU A 393 -15.06 -28.33 2.86
C GLU A 393 -14.07 -27.15 3.04
N TYR A 394 -14.51 -26.06 3.68
CA TYR A 394 -13.63 -24.92 3.98
C TYR A 394 -12.46 -25.34 4.88
N PHE A 395 -12.78 -26.08 5.95
CA PHE A 395 -11.76 -26.63 6.84
C PHE A 395 -10.92 -27.73 6.17
N ARG A 396 -11.50 -28.57 5.29
CA ARG A 396 -10.74 -29.58 4.52
C ARG A 396 -9.66 -28.96 3.64
N ILE A 397 -9.97 -27.88 2.92
CA ILE A 397 -9.01 -27.18 2.06
C ILE A 397 -7.88 -26.57 2.90
N GLN A 398 -8.21 -25.86 3.99
CA GLN A 398 -7.19 -25.25 4.86
C GLN A 398 -6.35 -26.29 5.61
N ALA A 399 -6.95 -27.40 6.04
CA ALA A 399 -6.25 -28.48 6.75
C ALA A 399 -5.22 -29.19 5.87
N LYS A 400 -5.54 -29.47 4.60
CA LYS A 400 -4.60 -30.06 3.63
C LYS A 400 -3.35 -29.20 3.39
N LEU A 401 -3.47 -27.88 3.48
CA LEU A 401 -2.37 -26.94 3.25
C LEU A 401 -1.53 -26.67 4.51
N ALA A 402 -2.02 -27.01 5.70
CA ALA A 402 -1.38 -26.70 6.98
C ALA A 402 -0.31 -27.74 7.36
N PRO A 403 0.99 -27.39 7.46
CA PRO A 403 2.02 -28.29 7.98
C PRO A 403 2.01 -28.37 9.51
N VAL A 404 1.50 -27.34 10.19
CA VAL A 404 1.39 -27.28 11.67
C VAL A 404 0.02 -26.75 12.07
N PHE A 405 -0.67 -27.50 12.93
CA PHE A 405 -1.84 -27.05 13.68
C PHE A 405 -1.46 -26.65 15.09
N ILE A 406 -1.94 -25.49 15.54
CA ILE A 406 -1.84 -25.03 16.92
C ILE A 406 -3.24 -25.09 17.53
N LEU A 407 -3.51 -26.14 18.32
CA LEU A 407 -4.73 -26.31 19.09
C LEU A 407 -4.67 -25.40 20.32
N ASN A 408 -5.27 -24.22 20.23
CA ASN A 408 -5.35 -23.25 21.30
C ASN A 408 -6.61 -23.46 22.17
N LYS A 409 -6.60 -22.88 23.38
CA LYS A 409 -7.67 -22.98 24.39
C LYS A 409 -7.92 -24.41 24.88
N THR A 410 -6.87 -25.23 24.96
CA THR A 410 -6.95 -26.61 25.47
C THR A 410 -7.36 -26.69 26.94
N ASP A 411 -7.28 -25.57 27.67
CA ASP A 411 -7.82 -25.36 29.01
C ASP A 411 -9.36 -25.30 29.09
N LEU A 412 -10.06 -25.13 27.97
CA LEU A 412 -11.52 -24.99 27.91
C LEU A 412 -12.27 -26.26 27.47
N VAL A 413 -11.57 -27.37 27.21
CA VAL A 413 -12.14 -28.64 26.71
C VAL A 413 -11.76 -29.82 27.59
N SER A 414 -12.61 -30.85 27.62
CA SER A 414 -12.27 -32.11 28.27
C SER A 414 -11.21 -32.90 27.46
N PRO A 415 -10.45 -33.82 28.10
CA PRO A 415 -9.48 -34.65 27.38
C PRO A 415 -10.10 -35.49 26.25
N GLY A 416 -11.37 -35.90 26.37
CA GLY A 416 -12.07 -36.66 25.32
C GLY A 416 -12.46 -35.80 24.12
N GLU A 417 -12.88 -34.55 24.34
CA GLU A 417 -13.13 -33.59 23.25
C GLU A 417 -11.83 -33.22 22.54
N LEU A 418 -10.75 -32.98 23.30
CA LEU A 418 -9.42 -32.68 22.75
C LEU A 418 -8.86 -33.85 21.91
N GLU A 419 -9.06 -35.10 22.35
CA GLU A 419 -8.72 -36.29 21.58
C GLU A 419 -9.56 -36.37 20.29
N THR A 420 -10.88 -36.17 20.37
CA THR A 420 -11.78 -36.15 19.20
C THR A 420 -11.38 -35.08 18.18
N VAL A 421 -10.97 -33.90 18.64
CA VAL A 421 -10.40 -32.81 17.82
C VAL A 421 -9.10 -33.27 17.14
N ARG A 422 -8.20 -33.93 17.88
CA ARG A 422 -6.92 -34.43 17.35
C ARG A 422 -7.12 -35.52 16.30
N GLU A 423 -7.97 -36.52 16.56
CA GLU A 423 -8.32 -37.58 15.60
C GLU A 423 -8.92 -36.98 14.32
N THR A 424 -9.80 -35.99 14.44
CA THR A 424 -10.39 -35.30 13.29
C THR A 424 -9.34 -34.57 12.46
N LEU A 425 -8.37 -33.88 13.09
CA LEU A 425 -7.29 -33.20 12.37
C LEU A 425 -6.30 -34.17 11.72
N VAL A 426 -5.95 -35.28 12.38
CA VAL A 426 -5.12 -36.35 11.78
C VAL A 426 -5.84 -36.98 10.58
N ALA A 427 -7.16 -37.17 10.64
CA ALA A 427 -7.94 -37.66 9.50
C ALA A 427 -8.04 -36.66 8.34
N LEU A 428 -7.91 -35.35 8.61
CA LEU A 428 -7.90 -34.30 7.57
C LEU A 428 -6.53 -34.09 6.94
N ASN A 429 -5.45 -34.20 7.73
CA ASN A 429 -4.07 -34.14 7.25
C ASN A 429 -3.12 -34.99 8.13
N PRO A 430 -2.85 -36.25 7.75
CA PRO A 430 -1.95 -37.14 8.51
C PRO A 430 -0.49 -36.69 8.57
N ALA A 431 -0.07 -35.72 7.74
CA ALA A 431 1.29 -35.19 7.69
C ALA A 431 1.48 -33.92 8.53
N ALA A 432 0.41 -33.35 9.10
CA ALA A 432 0.49 -32.14 9.90
C ALA A 432 0.98 -32.43 11.33
N THR A 433 1.90 -31.60 11.82
CA THR A 433 2.27 -31.61 13.26
C THR A 433 1.17 -30.92 14.06
N ILE A 434 0.66 -31.58 15.10
CA ILE A 434 -0.34 -30.99 16.01
C ILE A 434 0.35 -30.61 17.33
N LEU A 435 0.30 -29.32 17.66
CA LEU A 435 0.81 -28.74 18.91
C LEU A 435 -0.35 -28.22 19.75
N THR A 436 -0.31 -28.39 21.07
CA THR A 436 -1.29 -27.80 22.00
C THR A 436 -0.84 -26.43 22.47
N ALA A 437 -1.80 -25.58 22.84
CA ALA A 437 -1.58 -24.25 23.35
C ALA A 437 -2.67 -23.83 24.35
N ARG A 438 -2.30 -22.92 25.26
CA ARG A 438 -3.19 -22.25 26.23
C ARG A 438 -2.87 -20.77 26.22
N TYR A 439 -3.91 -19.92 26.13
CA TYR A 439 -3.75 -18.46 25.96
C TYR A 439 -2.82 -18.04 24.80
N GLY A 440 -2.70 -18.86 23.75
CA GLY A 440 -1.78 -18.62 22.63
C GLY A 440 -0.33 -19.06 22.87
N ILE A 441 0.06 -19.43 24.10
CA ILE A 441 1.37 -20.02 24.43
C ILE A 441 1.35 -21.49 24.04
N VAL A 442 2.32 -21.93 23.24
CA VAL A 442 2.44 -23.31 22.74
C VAL A 442 3.16 -24.20 23.77
N ASP A 443 2.71 -25.44 23.92
CA ASP A 443 3.33 -26.45 24.79
C ASP A 443 4.64 -26.98 24.18
N GLY A 444 5.73 -26.27 24.44
CA GLY A 444 7.08 -26.61 23.98
C GLY A 444 7.62 -25.65 22.93
N THR A 445 8.87 -25.84 22.53
CA THR A 445 9.51 -24.99 21.52
C THR A 445 8.88 -25.18 20.15
N LEU A 446 8.37 -24.10 19.56
CA LEU A 446 8.03 -23.99 18.14
C LEU A 446 9.30 -24.13 17.29
N ASP A 447 9.75 -25.36 17.04
CA ASP A 447 10.95 -25.63 16.23
C ASP A 447 10.76 -25.07 14.80
N PRO A 448 11.63 -24.12 14.36
CA PRO A 448 11.62 -23.58 13.00
C PRO A 448 11.70 -24.63 11.88
N ALA A 449 12.15 -25.85 12.18
CA ALA A 449 12.22 -26.99 11.27
C ALA A 449 10.86 -27.70 11.07
N LEU A 450 9.98 -27.75 12.08
CA LEU A 450 8.70 -28.46 12.00
C LEU A 450 7.67 -27.78 11.07
N ALA A 451 7.75 -26.45 10.96
CA ALA A 451 6.96 -25.69 10.01
C ALA A 451 7.69 -25.43 8.67
N LEU A 452 8.91 -25.97 8.49
CA LEU A 452 9.77 -25.66 7.35
C LEU A 452 9.28 -26.44 6.12
N SER A 453 8.68 -25.70 5.19
CA SER A 453 7.83 -26.28 4.17
C SER A 453 8.63 -26.94 3.04
N HIS A 454 8.68 -28.28 2.98
CA HIS A 454 9.28 -29.08 1.88
C HIS A 454 8.42 -29.04 0.58
N TRP A 455 7.98 -27.85 0.17
CA TRP A 455 7.01 -27.58 -0.91
C TRP A 455 7.57 -27.73 -2.35
N GLN A 456 8.56 -28.60 -2.56
CA GLN A 456 9.36 -28.59 -3.79
C GLN A 456 8.80 -29.41 -4.96
N SER A 457 7.74 -30.20 -4.76
CA SER A 457 7.01 -30.89 -5.85
C SER A 457 5.51 -31.04 -5.57
N GLU A 458 5.12 -31.94 -4.66
CA GLU A 458 3.76 -32.51 -4.61
C GLU A 458 2.65 -31.47 -4.38
N THR A 459 2.89 -30.48 -3.51
CA THR A 459 1.92 -29.39 -3.24
C THR A 459 1.73 -28.45 -4.43
N ARG A 460 2.72 -28.36 -5.34
CA ARG A 460 2.64 -27.58 -6.58
C ARG A 460 1.66 -28.23 -7.55
N ASP A 461 1.74 -29.54 -7.70
CA ASP A 461 0.89 -30.32 -8.58
C ASP A 461 -0.54 -30.39 -8.01
N MET A 462 -0.69 -30.58 -6.69
CA MET A 462 -1.98 -30.43 -6.00
C MET A 462 -2.64 -29.06 -6.25
N MET A 463 -1.88 -27.96 -6.12
CA MET A 463 -2.42 -26.62 -6.41
C MET A 463 -2.71 -26.42 -7.90
N HIS A 464 -2.01 -27.09 -8.81
CA HIS A 464 -2.32 -27.08 -10.25
C HIS A 464 -3.62 -27.82 -10.58
N ASP A 465 -3.88 -28.97 -9.95
CA ASP A 465 -5.13 -29.73 -10.12
C ASP A 465 -6.34 -29.01 -9.50
N GLU A 466 -6.18 -28.42 -8.31
CA GLU A 466 -7.23 -27.62 -7.67
C GLU A 466 -7.53 -26.34 -8.49
N LEU A 467 -6.50 -25.69 -9.05
CA LEU A 467 -6.64 -24.60 -10.04
C LEU A 467 -7.30 -25.06 -11.35
N ALA A 468 -7.12 -26.32 -11.76
CA ALA A 468 -7.81 -26.87 -12.91
C ALA A 468 -9.31 -27.05 -12.60
N GLN A 469 -9.65 -27.60 -11.41
CA GLN A 469 -11.03 -27.78 -10.97
C GLN A 469 -11.77 -26.44 -10.80
N GLU A 470 -11.15 -25.42 -10.17
CA GLU A 470 -11.68 -24.04 -10.12
C GLU A 470 -11.98 -23.49 -11.53
N ARG A 471 -11.10 -23.76 -12.50
CA ARG A 471 -11.26 -23.33 -13.90
C ARG A 471 -12.38 -24.09 -14.61
N THR A 472 -12.52 -25.39 -14.41
CA THR A 472 -13.60 -26.19 -15.02
C THR A 472 -14.96 -25.72 -14.51
N HIS A 473 -15.13 -25.58 -13.20
CA HIS A 473 -16.39 -25.11 -12.61
C HIS A 473 -16.73 -23.67 -13.04
N ARG A 474 -15.76 -22.76 -13.14
CA ARG A 474 -16.00 -21.43 -13.74
C ARG A 474 -16.33 -21.48 -15.23
N ALA A 475 -15.72 -22.38 -16.00
CA ALA A 475 -16.00 -22.51 -17.43
C ALA A 475 -17.39 -23.11 -17.69
N GLU A 476 -17.86 -24.03 -16.84
CA GLU A 476 -19.21 -24.59 -16.91
C GLU A 476 -20.27 -23.60 -16.44
N ALA A 477 -20.05 -22.90 -15.32
CA ALA A 477 -20.92 -21.83 -14.85
C ALA A 477 -20.99 -20.61 -15.79
N ALA A 478 -20.02 -20.48 -16.72
CA ALA A 478 -20.00 -19.44 -17.75
C ALA A 478 -20.50 -19.90 -19.13
N ARG A 479 -21.02 -21.13 -19.28
CA ARG A 479 -21.66 -21.55 -20.53
C ARG A 479 -23.03 -20.87 -20.67
N PRO A 480 -23.29 -20.11 -21.75
CA PRO A 480 -24.64 -19.64 -22.02
C PRO A 480 -25.55 -20.83 -22.31
N GLN A 481 -26.71 -20.88 -21.67
CA GLN A 481 -27.75 -21.87 -22.01
C GLN A 481 -28.22 -21.65 -23.44
N ALA A 482 -28.27 -22.71 -24.24
CA ALA A 482 -28.71 -22.62 -25.63
C ALA A 482 -30.24 -22.38 -25.70
N PRO A 483 -30.75 -21.57 -26.64
CA PRO A 483 -32.19 -21.32 -26.75
C PRO A 483 -32.97 -22.60 -27.05
N HIS A 484 -34.09 -22.82 -26.35
CA HIS A 484 -35.03 -23.88 -26.68
C HIS A 484 -35.76 -23.57 -27.99
N GLY A 485 -35.28 -24.14 -29.10
CA GLY A 485 -35.96 -24.12 -30.40
C GLY A 485 -37.08 -25.16 -30.46
N GLN A 486 -38.23 -24.76 -31.02
CA GLN A 486 -39.39 -25.66 -31.21
C GLN A 486 -39.15 -26.72 -32.30
N ALA A 487 -40.03 -27.73 -32.32
CA ALA A 487 -39.85 -28.97 -33.08
C ALA A 487 -39.86 -28.79 -34.61
N GLY A 488 -39.01 -29.58 -35.29
CA GLY A 488 -39.07 -29.86 -36.73
C GLY A 488 -38.65 -31.30 -36.99
N HIS A 489 -39.49 -32.08 -37.67
CA HIS A 489 -39.26 -33.51 -37.93
C HIS A 489 -38.31 -33.77 -39.14
N PRO A 490 -37.75 -34.99 -39.29
CA PRO A 490 -36.37 -35.16 -39.75
C PRO A 490 -36.19 -35.48 -41.23
N ALA A 491 -34.95 -35.34 -41.72
CA ALA A 491 -34.50 -35.93 -42.98
C ALA A 491 -33.04 -36.44 -42.90
N ALA A 492 -32.85 -37.69 -43.34
CA ALA A 492 -31.64 -38.37 -43.81
C ALA A 492 -30.23 -37.91 -43.33
N ALA A 493 -29.54 -38.80 -42.61
CA ALA A 493 -28.09 -38.77 -42.50
C ALA A 493 -27.41 -39.35 -43.75
N HIS A 494 -26.21 -38.88 -44.09
CA HIS A 494 -25.22 -39.65 -44.84
C HIS A 494 -23.80 -39.30 -44.36
N ALA A 495 -22.92 -40.30 -44.29
CA ALA A 495 -21.58 -40.19 -43.73
C ALA A 495 -20.48 -40.18 -44.80
N ALA A 496 -19.33 -39.59 -44.48
CA ALA A 496 -18.05 -39.87 -45.12
C ALA A 496 -16.86 -39.54 -44.19
N HIS A 497 -15.73 -40.25 -44.35
CA HIS A 497 -14.49 -40.03 -43.61
C HIS A 497 -13.50 -39.12 -44.36
N GLY A 498 -12.68 -38.39 -43.62
CA GLY A 498 -11.21 -38.48 -43.71
C GLY A 498 -10.43 -37.56 -44.67
N GLY A 499 -9.12 -37.47 -44.42
CA GLY A 499 -8.14 -36.61 -45.11
C GLY A 499 -7.98 -35.25 -44.40
N GLN A 500 -6.90 -34.90 -43.68
CA GLN A 500 -5.44 -34.93 -43.90
C GLN A 500 -4.88 -33.87 -44.86
N THR A 501 -3.73 -33.29 -44.49
CA THR A 501 -2.86 -32.38 -45.27
C THR A 501 -3.49 -31.03 -45.68
N SER A 502 -2.77 -29.92 -45.91
CA SER A 502 -1.40 -29.51 -45.59
C SER A 502 -1.24 -28.00 -45.78
N ALA A 503 -0.53 -27.35 -44.85
CA ALA A 503 0.56 -26.37 -45.01
C ALA A 503 0.64 -25.39 -46.21
N THR A 504 1.22 -24.21 -45.93
CA THR A 504 1.68 -23.14 -46.85
C THR A 504 0.59 -22.34 -47.59
N ALA A 505 0.80 -21.08 -48.02
CA ALA A 505 1.67 -20.00 -47.50
C ALA A 505 1.28 -18.63 -48.13
N ALA A 506 1.60 -17.55 -47.41
CA ALA A 506 2.00 -16.21 -47.90
C ALA A 506 1.04 -15.26 -48.67
N HIS A 507 1.35 -13.97 -48.45
CA HIS A 507 1.22 -12.77 -49.31
C HIS A 507 -0.04 -11.87 -49.31
N ALA A 508 0.27 -10.56 -49.22
CA ALA A 508 -0.50 -9.34 -49.52
C ALA A 508 -1.83 -9.13 -48.74
N GLY A 509 -2.13 -7.97 -48.14
CA GLY A 509 -1.40 -6.71 -48.02
C GLY A 509 -1.85 -5.64 -49.00
N HIS A 510 -2.45 -4.56 -48.49
CA HIS A 510 -2.64 -3.29 -49.21
C HIS A 510 -2.81 -2.09 -48.24
N HIS A 511 -2.40 -0.91 -48.70
CA HIS A 511 -2.67 0.39 -48.07
C HIS A 511 -4.16 0.77 -48.16
N HIS A 512 -4.63 1.67 -47.28
CA HIS A 512 -4.91 3.07 -47.66
C HIS A 512 -5.09 3.98 -46.42
N ASP A 513 -5.12 5.29 -46.66
CA ASP A 513 -4.89 6.39 -45.70
C ASP A 513 -5.90 7.54 -45.94
N HIS A 514 -5.85 8.57 -45.09
CA HIS A 514 -6.47 9.91 -45.15
C HIS A 514 -7.87 10.08 -44.53
N GLY A 515 -8.10 11.28 -43.95
CA GLY A 515 -9.46 11.77 -43.63
C GLY A 515 -9.64 12.66 -42.41
N ALA A 516 -8.83 13.70 -42.19
CA ALA A 516 -9.08 14.68 -41.10
C ALA A 516 -9.92 15.89 -41.57
N HIS A 517 -10.77 16.45 -40.71
CA HIS A 517 -11.26 17.84 -40.76
C HIS A 517 -11.77 18.32 -39.37
N ALA A 518 -12.06 19.62 -39.19
CA ALA A 518 -12.15 20.28 -37.88
C ALA A 518 -13.15 21.47 -37.81
N HIS A 519 -13.14 22.18 -36.67
CA HIS A 519 -13.77 23.48 -36.31
C HIS A 519 -15.12 23.46 -35.53
N GLY A 520 -15.30 24.45 -34.63
CA GLY A 520 -16.51 24.76 -33.83
C GLY A 520 -17.25 26.01 -34.34
N PRO A 521 -17.74 27.00 -33.52
CA PRO A 521 -17.60 27.18 -32.05
C PRO A 521 -18.80 27.83 -31.26
N ALA A 522 -18.63 27.96 -29.93
CA ALA A 522 -19.04 29.06 -28.99
C ALA A 522 -20.50 29.56 -28.73
N SER A 523 -20.89 29.68 -27.43
CA SER A 523 -21.62 30.81 -26.75
C SER A 523 -21.90 30.44 -25.25
N ARG A 524 -21.59 31.27 -24.22
CA ARG A 524 -22.37 32.34 -23.49
C ARG A 524 -23.61 31.86 -22.69
N ASP A 525 -24.02 32.38 -21.51
CA ASP A 525 -23.44 33.27 -20.44
C ASP A 525 -24.40 33.29 -19.18
N HIS A 526 -23.98 33.86 -18.03
CA HIS A 526 -24.76 34.23 -16.80
C HIS A 526 -25.31 33.05 -15.92
N GLY A 527 -25.70 33.15 -14.62
CA GLY A 527 -25.70 34.20 -13.57
C GLY A 527 -27.07 34.35 -12.85
N ALA A 528 -27.28 34.60 -11.54
CA ALA A 528 -26.47 34.66 -10.29
C ALA A 528 -27.40 34.78 -9.01
N HIS A 529 -26.87 34.88 -7.77
CA HIS A 529 -27.58 35.15 -6.46
C HIS A 529 -28.51 34.00 -5.91
N SER A 530 -29.07 33.91 -4.67
CA SER A 530 -28.93 34.45 -3.27
C SER A 530 -30.00 33.78 -2.36
N ASP A 531 -30.08 33.80 -1.01
CA ASP A 531 -29.17 33.92 0.16
C ASP A 531 -30.04 33.74 1.49
N HIS A 532 -29.43 33.74 2.71
CA HIS A 532 -30.05 33.71 4.07
C HIS A 532 -30.67 32.36 4.55
N GLY A 533 -30.89 32.05 5.85
CA GLY A 533 -30.41 32.66 7.12
C GLY A 533 -31.28 32.36 8.38
N HIS A 534 -30.67 31.94 9.51
CA HIS A 534 -31.26 31.70 10.88
C HIS A 534 -32.32 30.57 11.01
N GLY A 535 -32.68 29.99 12.18
CA GLY A 535 -32.22 30.02 13.59
C GLY A 535 -33.34 29.44 14.52
N ALA A 536 -33.16 28.41 15.37
CA ALA A 536 -32.58 28.36 16.73
C ALA A 536 -33.63 27.95 17.82
N HIS A 537 -33.21 27.24 18.90
CA HIS A 537 -33.98 26.78 20.10
C HIS A 537 -35.10 25.70 19.90
N GLY A 538 -35.47 24.84 20.87
CA GLY A 538 -34.90 24.54 22.20
C GLY A 538 -35.72 23.52 23.06
N GLU A 539 -35.03 22.76 23.94
CA GLU A 539 -35.43 22.05 25.19
C GLU A 539 -36.72 21.17 25.37
N GLY A 540 -36.57 20.02 26.08
CA GLY A 540 -37.39 19.77 27.30
C GLY A 540 -38.21 18.48 27.55
N GLY A 541 -37.59 17.36 28.00
CA GLY A 541 -38.22 16.29 28.85
C GLY A 541 -39.36 15.42 28.27
N HIS A 542 -39.97 14.45 29.00
CA HIS A 542 -39.57 13.63 30.17
C HIS A 542 -40.59 12.46 30.38
N HIS A 543 -40.12 11.19 30.50
CA HIS A 543 -40.82 10.01 31.10
C HIS A 543 -42.18 9.52 30.49
N ALA A 544 -42.74 8.33 30.81
CA ALA A 544 -42.20 6.98 31.03
C ALA A 544 -43.36 5.93 31.14
N HIS A 545 -43.01 4.62 31.18
CA HIS A 545 -43.78 3.51 31.76
C HIS A 545 -45.03 2.89 31.05
N THR A 546 -44.84 1.63 30.59
CA THR A 546 -45.59 0.37 30.92
C THR A 546 -47.12 0.24 30.70
N ALA A 547 -47.70 -0.94 30.45
CA ALA A 547 -47.24 -2.27 29.99
C ALA A 547 -48.48 -3.22 29.82
N HIS A 548 -48.25 -4.45 29.32
CA HIS A 548 -49.15 -5.62 29.31
C HIS A 548 -50.38 -5.59 28.36
N ALA A 549 -51.01 -6.71 27.94
CA ALA A 549 -50.58 -8.10 27.65
C ALA A 549 -51.82 -8.92 27.17
N HIS A 550 -51.63 -10.20 26.75
CA HIS A 550 -52.68 -11.25 26.59
C HIS A 550 -53.70 -11.02 25.44
N HIS A 551 -54.51 -11.97 24.91
CA HIS A 551 -54.65 -13.46 24.92
C HIS A 551 -55.69 -13.80 23.81
N ASP A 552 -55.84 -14.97 23.17
CA ASP A 552 -55.03 -16.21 23.00
C ASP A 552 -55.74 -17.15 21.95
N HIS A 553 -55.27 -18.40 21.79
CA HIS A 553 -55.98 -19.58 21.22
C HIS A 553 -56.26 -19.62 19.69
N ALA A 554 -56.60 -20.75 19.05
CA ALA A 554 -56.19 -22.18 19.13
C ALA A 554 -56.96 -23.01 18.04
N HIS A 555 -56.61 -24.31 17.84
CA HIS A 555 -57.36 -25.35 17.08
C HIS A 555 -57.41 -25.22 15.53
N ASP A 556 -57.51 -26.29 14.71
CA ASP A 556 -57.21 -27.73 14.89
C ASP A 556 -57.05 -28.46 13.52
N ARG A 557 -56.21 -29.52 13.50
CA ARG A 557 -56.38 -30.83 12.80
C ARG A 557 -56.42 -31.06 11.26
N HIS A 558 -55.59 -32.05 10.88
CA HIS A 558 -55.82 -33.25 10.03
C HIS A 558 -55.66 -33.26 8.47
N ASP A 559 -54.62 -34.01 8.07
CA ASP A 559 -54.58 -35.18 7.15
C ASP A 559 -54.48 -35.07 5.60
N ASP A 560 -53.43 -35.77 5.13
CA ASP A 560 -53.33 -36.71 3.99
C ASP A 560 -53.34 -36.30 2.49
N HIS A 561 -52.12 -36.37 1.94
CA HIS A 561 -51.71 -37.19 0.77
C HIS A 561 -52.06 -36.83 -0.71
N ALA A 562 -50.98 -36.85 -1.52
CA ALA A 562 -50.82 -37.50 -2.84
C ALA A 562 -51.07 -36.74 -4.18
N HIS A 563 -49.94 -36.42 -4.82
CA HIS A 563 -49.55 -36.75 -6.21
C HIS A 563 -50.07 -35.96 -7.46
N HIS A 564 -49.06 -35.63 -8.31
CA HIS A 564 -49.03 -35.43 -9.78
C HIS A 564 -49.65 -34.17 -10.44
N ASP A 565 -48.72 -33.32 -10.91
CA ASP A 565 -48.50 -32.89 -12.30
C ASP A 565 -49.56 -32.09 -13.09
N HIS A 566 -49.16 -30.87 -13.48
CA HIS A 566 -49.41 -30.18 -14.78
C HIS A 566 -50.90 -29.85 -15.17
N ASP A 567 -51.28 -28.63 -15.59
CA ASP A 567 -50.61 -27.69 -16.51
C ASP A 567 -51.02 -26.19 -16.34
N ASP A 568 -50.23 -25.32 -16.99
CA ASP A 568 -50.51 -23.98 -17.54
C ASP A 568 -51.57 -23.03 -16.92
N HIS A 569 -51.09 -21.90 -16.38
CA HIS A 569 -51.69 -20.59 -16.67
C HIS A 569 -50.63 -19.49 -16.87
N ALA A 570 -50.97 -18.52 -17.73
CA ALA A 570 -50.01 -17.69 -18.46
C ALA A 570 -49.42 -16.49 -17.70
N HIS A 571 -48.18 -16.16 -18.08
CA HIS A 571 -47.51 -14.84 -18.09
C HIS A 571 -48.11 -13.68 -17.28
N HIS A 572 -47.27 -13.09 -16.43
CA HIS A 572 -46.92 -11.66 -16.55
C HIS A 572 -45.45 -11.45 -16.13
N ASP A 573 -44.76 -10.51 -16.78
CA ASP A 573 -43.40 -10.10 -16.42
C ASP A 573 -43.37 -9.33 -15.08
N ASP A 574 -42.33 -9.54 -14.26
CA ASP A 574 -41.63 -8.41 -13.62
C ASP A 574 -40.28 -8.79 -12.96
N HIS A 575 -39.43 -7.76 -12.80
CA HIS A 575 -38.21 -7.64 -11.98
C HIS A 575 -37.41 -8.90 -11.56
N ALA A 576 -36.22 -9.07 -12.13
CA ALA A 576 -35.26 -10.10 -11.73
C ALA A 576 -34.47 -9.75 -10.44
N HIS A 577 -34.98 -10.18 -9.29
CA HIS A 577 -34.26 -10.13 -8.00
C HIS A 577 -33.22 -11.26 -7.91
N HIS A 578 -31.94 -10.93 -8.11
CA HIS A 578 -30.85 -11.91 -7.99
C HIS A 578 -30.54 -12.24 -6.52
N HIS A 579 -31.30 -13.19 -5.97
CA HIS A 579 -30.93 -13.91 -4.76
C HIS A 579 -29.69 -14.76 -5.04
N HIS A 580 -28.60 -14.50 -4.31
CA HIS A 580 -27.45 -15.40 -4.23
C HIS A 580 -27.40 -16.01 -2.83
N ASP A 581 -28.02 -17.18 -2.71
CA ASP A 581 -27.82 -18.06 -1.56
C ASP A 581 -26.40 -18.64 -1.62
N ALA A 582 -25.66 -18.52 -0.53
CA ALA A 582 -24.34 -19.13 -0.37
C ALA A 582 -24.50 -20.46 0.39
N PRO A 583 -24.46 -21.63 -0.27
CA PRO A 583 -24.81 -22.89 0.38
C PRO A 583 -23.81 -23.22 1.51
N GLY A 584 -24.33 -23.44 2.72
CA GLY A 584 -23.56 -23.91 3.88
C GLY A 584 -23.23 -22.88 4.96
N LEU A 585 -23.36 -21.57 4.72
CA LEU A 585 -23.09 -20.56 5.77
C LEU A 585 -24.28 -20.26 6.68
N GLY A 586 -25.51 -20.43 6.17
CA GLY A 586 -26.71 -19.91 6.84
C GLY A 586 -26.75 -18.37 6.80
N LEU A 587 -26.20 -17.78 5.74
CA LEU A 587 -26.21 -16.36 5.43
C LEU A 587 -26.60 -16.21 3.95
N SER A 588 -27.63 -15.42 3.65
CA SER A 588 -27.97 -15.05 2.27
C SER A 588 -27.57 -13.60 1.99
N SER A 589 -27.56 -13.23 0.71
CA SER A 589 -27.15 -11.90 0.26
C SER A 589 -28.18 -11.27 -0.66
N TRP A 590 -28.55 -10.02 -0.35
CA TRP A 590 -29.46 -9.20 -1.14
C TRP A 590 -28.68 -8.04 -1.75
N SER A 591 -28.85 -7.77 -3.04
CA SER A 591 -28.23 -6.60 -3.67
C SER A 591 -29.10 -5.98 -4.76
N ARG A 592 -29.07 -4.65 -4.86
CA ARG A 592 -29.84 -3.88 -5.83
C ARG A 592 -29.03 -2.70 -6.38
N ARG A 593 -29.12 -2.46 -7.68
CA ARG A 593 -28.73 -1.19 -8.30
C ARG A 593 -29.89 -0.21 -8.19
N LEU A 594 -29.59 1.06 -7.93
CA LEU A 594 -30.59 2.07 -7.56
C LEU A 594 -30.73 3.09 -8.69
N SER A 595 -31.91 3.14 -9.28
CA SER A 595 -32.28 4.01 -10.41
C SER A 595 -32.93 5.31 -9.93
N GLY A 596 -32.15 6.18 -9.28
CA GLY A 596 -32.66 7.48 -8.84
C GLY A 596 -31.77 8.20 -7.83
N ARG A 597 -32.18 9.41 -7.45
CA ARG A 597 -31.57 10.17 -6.36
C ARG A 597 -32.31 9.90 -5.06
N VAL A 598 -31.58 9.39 -4.07
CA VAL A 598 -32.10 9.02 -2.75
C VAL A 598 -32.11 10.24 -1.83
N ASP A 599 -33.10 10.33 -0.95
CA ASP A 599 -33.13 11.32 0.12
C ASP A 599 -32.28 10.85 1.32
N ALA A 600 -31.42 11.75 1.82
CA ALA A 600 -30.40 11.39 2.81
C ALA A 600 -30.97 11.10 4.20
N ASP A 601 -32.05 11.78 4.60
CA ASP A 601 -32.66 11.57 5.93
C ASP A 601 -33.65 10.40 5.92
N ALA A 602 -34.33 10.17 4.78
CA ALA A 602 -35.08 8.93 4.57
C ALA A 602 -34.15 7.70 4.61
N LEU A 603 -32.98 7.76 3.96
CA LEU A 603 -31.97 6.70 4.07
C LEU A 603 -31.48 6.54 5.51
N ARG A 604 -31.20 7.62 6.24
CA ARG A 604 -30.77 7.57 7.64
C ARG A 604 -31.79 6.85 8.53
N ALA A 605 -33.09 7.09 8.32
CA ALA A 605 -34.16 6.40 9.03
C ALA A 605 -34.18 4.89 8.72
N VAL A 606 -34.03 4.51 7.45
CA VAL A 606 -33.95 3.10 7.01
C VAL A 606 -32.78 2.37 7.65
N LEU A 607 -31.60 2.99 7.70
CA LEU A 607 -30.42 2.37 8.32
C LEU A 607 -30.60 2.20 9.84
N ALA A 608 -31.36 3.10 10.50
CA ALA A 608 -31.74 2.94 11.90
C ALA A 608 -32.72 1.78 12.12
N GLU A 609 -33.64 1.51 11.19
CA GLU A 609 -34.54 0.33 11.26
C GLU A 609 -33.79 -0.99 11.06
N VAL A 610 -32.77 -1.01 10.18
CA VAL A 610 -31.85 -2.16 10.03
C VAL A 610 -31.07 -2.40 11.33
N VAL A 611 -30.51 -1.34 11.95
CA VAL A 611 -29.85 -1.42 13.26
C VAL A 611 -30.79 -1.89 14.37
N ALA A 612 -32.07 -1.51 14.32
CA ALA A 612 -33.10 -1.97 15.25
C ALA A 612 -33.59 -3.41 14.99
N GLY A 613 -32.97 -4.15 14.05
CA GLY A 613 -33.26 -5.57 13.79
C GLY A 613 -34.52 -5.85 12.96
N LYS A 614 -35.24 -4.82 12.50
CA LYS A 614 -36.53 -4.98 11.80
C LYS A 614 -36.43 -5.62 10.40
N ALA A 615 -35.21 -5.79 9.89
CA ALA A 615 -34.95 -6.11 8.49
C ALA A 615 -34.58 -7.60 8.22
N GLY A 616 -34.72 -8.48 9.21
CA GLY A 616 -34.39 -9.90 9.09
C GLY A 616 -32.90 -10.20 9.27
N GLY A 617 -32.41 -10.18 10.52
CA GLY A 617 -31.08 -10.71 10.86
C GLY A 617 -29.89 -10.17 10.03
N ILE A 618 -29.92 -8.89 9.62
CA ILE A 618 -28.87 -8.28 8.79
C ILE A 618 -27.63 -7.98 9.64
N ASP A 619 -26.62 -8.84 9.51
CA ASP A 619 -25.31 -8.67 10.16
C ASP A 619 -24.52 -7.49 9.56
N ARG A 620 -24.65 -7.27 8.25
CA ARG A 620 -24.02 -6.14 7.56
C ARG A 620 -24.80 -5.62 6.36
N MET A 621 -24.89 -4.29 6.25
CA MET A 621 -25.35 -3.60 5.03
C MET A 621 -24.30 -2.59 4.56
N LYS A 622 -24.18 -2.35 3.26
CA LYS A 622 -23.36 -1.25 2.71
C LYS A 622 -23.82 -0.82 1.33
N GLY A 623 -23.58 0.44 0.97
CA GLY A 623 -23.91 0.93 -0.35
C GLY A 623 -23.36 2.31 -0.66
N ILE A 624 -23.60 2.74 -1.90
CA ILE A 624 -23.35 4.09 -2.40
C ILE A 624 -24.61 4.60 -3.10
N VAL A 625 -25.00 5.84 -2.81
CA VAL A 625 -26.17 6.50 -3.38
C VAL A 625 -25.81 7.89 -3.91
N GLU A 626 -26.49 8.30 -4.97
CA GLU A 626 -26.53 9.70 -5.35
C GLU A 626 -27.68 10.39 -4.59
N THR A 627 -27.40 11.54 -3.98
CA THR A 627 -28.39 12.38 -3.29
C THR A 627 -28.37 13.80 -3.87
N LYS A 628 -29.32 14.64 -3.47
CA LYS A 628 -29.39 16.05 -3.93
C LYS A 628 -28.14 16.87 -3.57
N SER A 629 -27.43 16.53 -2.49
CA SER A 629 -26.24 17.22 -1.98
C SER A 629 -24.91 16.58 -2.41
N GLY A 630 -24.96 15.46 -3.15
CA GLY A 630 -23.76 14.73 -3.61
C GLY A 630 -23.89 13.22 -3.41
N TRP A 631 -22.79 12.50 -3.65
CA TRP A 631 -22.73 11.06 -3.43
C TRP A 631 -22.43 10.75 -1.97
N LEU A 632 -23.16 9.80 -1.39
CA LEU A 632 -22.95 9.30 -0.04
C LEU A 632 -22.64 7.81 -0.07
N ARG A 633 -21.72 7.38 0.80
CA ARG A 633 -21.50 5.98 1.15
C ARG A 633 -22.14 5.70 2.50
N PHE A 634 -22.75 4.53 2.66
CA PHE A 634 -23.24 4.04 3.94
C PHE A 634 -22.71 2.64 4.25
N ASP A 635 -22.58 2.33 5.53
CA ASP A 635 -22.27 1.00 6.06
C ASP A 635 -23.09 0.80 7.36
N VAL A 636 -23.51 -0.43 7.62
CA VAL A 636 -24.18 -0.86 8.86
C VAL A 636 -23.51 -2.14 9.28
N ALA A 637 -22.90 -2.16 10.46
CA ALA A 637 -22.20 -3.32 11.00
C ALA A 637 -22.23 -3.29 12.52
N GLY A 638 -22.32 -4.47 13.17
CA GLY A 638 -22.21 -4.59 14.63
C GLY A 638 -23.22 -3.74 15.42
N GLY A 639 -24.44 -3.58 14.89
CA GLY A 639 -25.49 -2.78 15.53
C GLY A 639 -25.29 -1.26 15.47
N ARG A 640 -24.50 -0.75 14.52
CA ARG A 640 -24.36 0.70 14.24
C ARG A 640 -24.42 1.00 12.75
N ALA A 641 -24.92 2.18 12.40
CA ALA A 641 -24.98 2.71 11.04
C ALA A 641 -24.09 3.95 10.90
N SER A 642 -23.39 4.09 9.77
CA SER A 642 -22.61 5.26 9.42
C SER A 642 -22.92 5.74 7.99
N MET A 643 -22.76 7.04 7.76
CA MET A 643 -22.93 7.70 6.46
C MET A 643 -21.84 8.73 6.28
N ALA A 644 -21.17 8.72 5.12
CA ALA A 644 -20.04 9.62 4.81
C ALA A 644 -20.13 10.11 3.35
N ALA A 645 -19.49 11.24 3.07
CA ALA A 645 -19.34 11.75 1.70
C ALA A 645 -18.52 10.78 0.82
N HIS A 646 -18.89 10.67 -0.45
CA HIS A 646 -18.24 9.78 -1.41
C HIS A 646 -17.92 10.50 -2.72
N VAL A 647 -16.81 10.11 -3.36
CA VAL A 647 -16.42 10.59 -4.69
C VAL A 647 -16.46 9.37 -5.63
N PRO A 648 -17.46 9.28 -6.54
CA PRO A 648 -17.64 8.12 -7.40
C PRO A 648 -16.57 8.05 -8.50
N LYS A 649 -16.26 6.84 -8.96
CA LYS A 649 -15.38 6.64 -10.13
C LYS A 649 -16.13 6.88 -11.44
N PRO A 650 -15.43 7.19 -12.56
CA PRO A 650 -16.09 7.34 -13.86
C PRO A 650 -16.89 6.08 -14.25
N GLY A 651 -18.20 6.23 -14.45
CA GLY A 651 -19.12 5.14 -14.76
C GLY A 651 -19.58 4.30 -13.56
N GLU A 652 -19.27 4.69 -12.31
CA GLU A 652 -19.79 4.03 -11.12
C GLU A 652 -21.29 4.38 -10.90
N THR A 653 -22.06 3.42 -10.38
CA THR A 653 -23.53 3.50 -10.27
C THR A 653 -23.99 3.23 -8.83
N ALA A 654 -25.11 3.85 -8.45
CA ALA A 654 -25.70 3.68 -7.12
C ALA A 654 -26.16 2.24 -6.87
N ARG A 655 -25.89 1.73 -5.67
CA ARG A 655 -26.09 0.31 -5.31
C ARG A 655 -26.15 0.11 -3.80
N ALA A 656 -26.96 -0.84 -3.36
CA ALA A 656 -27.03 -1.34 -1.99
C ALA A 656 -26.76 -2.86 -1.96
N LEU A 657 -26.18 -3.32 -0.85
CA LEU A 657 -25.89 -4.73 -0.56
C LEU A 657 -26.17 -4.99 0.93
N ALA A 658 -26.94 -6.03 1.23
CA ALA A 658 -27.17 -6.55 2.58
C ALA A 658 -26.72 -8.02 2.66
N ILE A 659 -26.21 -8.42 3.81
CA ILE A 659 -25.79 -9.78 4.15
C ILE A 659 -26.26 -10.06 5.59
N GLY A 660 -26.87 -11.22 5.81
CA GLY A 660 -27.37 -11.63 7.12
C GLY A 660 -27.92 -13.05 7.10
N ALA A 661 -28.44 -13.52 8.24
CA ALA A 661 -28.98 -14.86 8.36
C ALA A 661 -30.23 -15.11 7.48
N ASP A 662 -31.14 -14.13 7.44
CA ASP A 662 -32.33 -14.12 6.57
C ASP A 662 -32.75 -12.67 6.22
N PRO A 663 -31.91 -11.91 5.49
CA PRO A 663 -32.23 -10.54 5.05
C PRO A 663 -33.55 -10.53 4.29
N SER A 664 -34.54 -9.82 4.83
CA SER A 664 -35.89 -9.80 4.28
C SER A 664 -35.91 -9.02 2.96
N ALA A 665 -35.61 -9.71 1.86
CA ALA A 665 -35.50 -9.13 0.52
C ALA A 665 -36.77 -8.36 0.13
N ALA A 666 -37.95 -8.91 0.41
CA ALA A 666 -39.22 -8.23 0.16
C ALA A 666 -39.41 -6.94 0.97
N TRP A 667 -38.81 -6.82 2.17
CA TRP A 667 -38.76 -5.56 2.91
C TRP A 667 -37.74 -4.60 2.29
N LEU A 668 -36.51 -5.07 2.06
CA LEU A 668 -35.42 -4.28 1.46
C LEU A 668 -35.81 -3.70 0.09
N ASP A 669 -36.48 -4.47 -0.75
CA ASP A 669 -36.88 -4.04 -2.09
C ASP A 669 -38.06 -3.06 -2.10
N ARG A 670 -39.00 -3.15 -1.15
CA ARG A 670 -40.03 -2.11 -0.96
C ARG A 670 -39.40 -0.83 -0.44
N VAL A 671 -38.52 -0.93 0.56
CA VAL A 671 -37.87 0.22 1.19
C VAL A 671 -36.97 0.96 0.20
N PHE A 672 -36.12 0.25 -0.55
CA PHE A 672 -35.22 0.89 -1.51
C PHE A 672 -35.93 1.38 -2.78
N ALA A 673 -37.09 0.82 -3.15
CA ALA A 673 -37.98 1.41 -4.15
C ALA A 673 -38.61 2.73 -3.67
N MET A 674 -39.09 2.79 -2.42
CA MET A 674 -39.60 4.03 -1.83
C MET A 674 -38.50 5.12 -1.74
N LEU A 675 -37.25 4.73 -1.47
CA LEU A 675 -36.11 5.65 -1.45
C LEU A 675 -35.72 6.20 -2.84
N THR A 676 -35.99 5.47 -3.94
CA THR A 676 -35.74 5.93 -5.32
C THR A 676 -36.95 6.59 -5.98
N GLY A 677 -38.16 6.40 -5.44
CA GLY A 677 -39.42 6.88 -6.00
C GLY A 677 -40.09 5.89 -6.98
N GLU A 678 -39.67 4.62 -6.96
CA GLU A 678 -40.19 3.56 -7.82
C GLU A 678 -41.49 2.97 -7.22
N THR A 679 -42.57 2.90 -8.01
CA THR A 679 -43.88 2.41 -7.55
C THR A 679 -43.93 0.87 -7.54
N VAL A 680 -43.98 0.27 -6.36
CA VAL A 680 -44.17 -1.18 -6.19
C VAL A 680 -45.67 -1.52 -6.09
N ALA A 681 -46.11 -2.59 -6.74
CA ALA A 681 -47.49 -3.08 -6.63
C ALA A 681 -47.80 -3.55 -5.20
N ALA A 682 -48.97 -3.16 -4.67
CA ALA A 682 -49.31 -3.35 -3.27
C ALA A 682 -49.95 -4.73 -2.98
N THR A 683 -49.14 -5.73 -2.63
CA THR A 683 -49.63 -6.96 -1.99
C THR A 683 -50.04 -6.66 -0.53
N PRO A 684 -51.21 -7.11 -0.03
CA PRO A 684 -51.66 -6.79 1.32
C PRO A 684 -50.77 -7.38 2.42
N ILE A 685 -50.55 -6.60 3.50
CA ILE A 685 -49.98 -7.09 4.75
C ILE A 685 -51.10 -7.81 5.53
N SER A 686 -50.83 -9.02 6.05
CA SER A 686 -51.79 -9.72 6.92
C SER A 686 -52.00 -8.92 8.23
N PRO A 687 -53.25 -8.66 8.67
CA PRO A 687 -53.53 -7.67 9.72
C PRO A 687 -53.34 -8.21 11.14
N THR A 688 -52.10 -8.58 11.49
CA THR A 688 -51.69 -8.95 12.85
C THR A 688 -50.36 -8.30 13.26
N GLU A 689 -50.29 -6.96 13.19
CA GLU A 689 -49.77 -6.10 14.27
C GLU A 689 -50.09 -4.63 13.99
N ALA A 690 -50.64 -3.92 14.98
CA ALA A 690 -51.01 -2.52 14.88
C ALA A 690 -49.84 -1.61 15.34
N PRO A 691 -49.73 -0.36 14.84
CA PRO A 691 -48.54 0.46 15.06
C PRO A 691 -48.38 0.88 16.53
N VAL A 692 -47.28 0.44 17.15
CA VAL A 692 -46.84 0.96 18.45
C VAL A 692 -46.36 2.41 18.27
N SER A 693 -46.94 3.33 19.04
CA SER A 693 -46.66 4.76 18.98
C SER A 693 -45.23 5.11 19.42
N VAL A 694 -44.57 6.00 18.67
CA VAL A 694 -43.19 6.42 18.91
C VAL A 694 -43.08 7.42 20.07
N HIS A 695 -42.68 6.95 21.25
CA HIS A 695 -42.05 7.80 22.28
C HIS A 695 -41.03 6.98 23.11
N GLY A 696 -39.75 7.22 22.87
CA GLY A 696 -38.59 6.63 23.56
C GLY A 696 -37.31 7.39 23.18
N PRO A 697 -36.29 7.47 24.05
CA PRO A 697 -35.19 8.42 23.88
C PRO A 697 -34.23 8.05 22.74
N ALA A 698 -33.65 9.09 22.12
CA ALA A 698 -32.72 8.94 21.01
C ALA A 698 -31.43 8.21 21.42
N ALA A 699 -30.98 7.27 20.58
CA ALA A 699 -29.62 6.74 20.64
C ALA A 699 -28.63 7.78 20.10
N ASN A 700 -27.50 7.97 20.78
CA ASN A 700 -26.46 8.91 20.35
C ASN A 700 -25.84 8.49 19.01
N ILE A 701 -26.18 9.22 17.95
CA ILE A 701 -25.42 9.26 16.70
C ILE A 701 -24.44 10.42 16.83
N LEU A 702 -23.16 10.12 17.02
CA LEU A 702 -22.11 11.13 16.96
C LEU A 702 -21.84 11.48 15.47
N PRO A 703 -21.79 12.77 15.09
CA PRO A 703 -21.14 13.16 13.84
C PRO A 703 -19.62 12.96 13.99
N ALA A 704 -18.95 12.62 12.89
CA ALA A 704 -17.49 12.71 12.80
C ALA A 704 -17.08 14.14 12.42
N GLU A 705 -15.98 14.63 13.02
CA GLU A 705 -15.22 15.80 12.57
C GLU A 705 -14.09 15.39 11.61
#